data_AF-A0AAE3J4F7-F1
#
_entry.id   AF-A0AAE3J4F7-F1
#
_cell.length_a   1.000
_cell.length_b   1.000
_cell.length_c   1.000
_cell.angle_alpha   90.00
_cell.angle_beta   90.00
_cell.angle_gamma   90.00
#
_symmetry.space_group_name_H-M   'P 1'
#
loop_
_entity.id
_entity.type
_entity.pdbx_description
1 polymer ?
#
loop_
_entity_poly.entity_id
_entity_poly.type
_entity_poly.pdbx_seq_one_letter_code
_entity_poly.pdbx_strand_id
1 'polypeptide(L)'
;MFMPFRVPRVLRRVFGTIIGIAVLAMSSFVLYPESLFAASSSCSLTTGGAYRTASVTTVYVITSDCQKRPIFNPDVYFSYYQDWSPVKFIEQSALDRVPDHALRFMPWGPRRTFQNGSLIKTTDDPHVYLVEDGKIYPFGGEDAFKAFGFTFDQVEDVAEDVMKKFQKQSQDIQGLDQVPASLVFKYSNAPAVYVLVSESGVLKKQHVTSMESLRSLGRADRIAVLPISKTFPDGGTASPPANQGSADDAAELASADITITVDPAKTKAISPYIYGINFNHDVTDAPSGLTLNRYGGNRWTAYNWENNASNAGSDWNYSSDSYLGGGETPAEAVRSGIAGDQSRHQASLVTFQLQGYVSADKDGSVDANKGDLADRFKKVVFKKGSAFSLTPSTSDANVYMDEFAWALNQKQSGIFTTNASYPTFVSLDNEPELWNSTHSEIQGTGMATSGDYIAKTIGLTKALKDQFPEMVIFGPVHYGFLGMYNFQDDKTESYSNDYWFTDKYLSELKKASDAYGKRLLDVYDFHWYSEAQSSDGSRVSGLTGSSLTADQVQAIVQSPRSLWDPTYTEKSWITQWMTNGPINILGKLQDKINKIWPGTKIAITEYEHGGDNHVAGAIAQADVLGIFGSQGVFAGTWWPPYGTYPYTVGAFRAYRGFDGGSANFGDVSLQASSSDIEDVSAYASTDSQKSGRTVFVVINRSTATKKVALSGQSLSGTASIYRITASSGASQIKAGKPVSPVFVSNMSVSGKVMVVEVPALSVTTIEVK
;
A
#
# COMPACT_ATOMS: atom_id res chain seq x y z
N MET A 1 28.92 -4.57 -29.44
CA MET A 1 28.74 -5.06 -30.83
C MET A 1 27.27 -4.88 -31.14
N PHE A 2 26.74 -3.92 -31.92
CA PHE A 2 27.21 -3.04 -32.98
C PHE A 2 26.92 -1.55 -32.69
N MET A 3 27.69 -0.67 -33.33
CA MET A 3 27.66 0.81 -33.32
C MET A 3 27.00 1.38 -34.62
N PRO A 4 26.81 2.71 -34.79
CA PRO A 4 25.67 3.34 -35.48
C PRO A 4 26.02 4.28 -36.68
N PHE A 5 25.01 5.01 -37.17
CA PHE A 5 25.01 6.27 -37.96
C PHE A 5 25.49 6.31 -39.43
N ARG A 6 24.70 7.00 -40.28
CA ARG A 6 25.18 8.11 -41.15
C ARG A 6 24.06 9.01 -41.71
N VAL A 7 24.31 10.32 -41.63
CA VAL A 7 23.65 11.45 -42.32
C VAL A 7 24.56 11.91 -43.48
N PRO A 8 24.06 12.63 -44.51
CA PRO A 8 24.60 13.98 -44.82
C PRO A 8 23.51 15.00 -45.31
N ARG A 9 23.39 16.22 -44.75
CA ARG A 9 23.90 17.57 -45.18
C ARG A 9 23.60 17.94 -46.66
N VAL A 10 23.10 19.15 -47.02
CA VAL A 10 23.79 20.46 -47.02
C VAL A 10 22.81 21.67 -47.20
N LEU A 11 23.25 22.83 -46.64
CA LEU A 11 22.76 24.23 -46.62
C LEU A 11 22.52 24.97 -47.96
N ARG A 12 21.75 26.07 -47.92
CA ARG A 12 22.09 27.37 -48.55
C ARG A 12 21.57 28.62 -47.78
N ARG A 13 22.42 29.66 -47.73
CA ARG A 13 22.37 30.98 -47.04
C ARG A 13 21.39 31.98 -47.69
N VAL A 14 20.65 32.82 -46.95
CA VAL A 14 20.88 34.21 -46.45
C VAL A 14 21.15 35.31 -47.51
N PHE A 15 20.27 36.32 -47.54
CA PHE A 15 20.44 37.78 -47.81
C PHE A 15 19.12 38.46 -47.32
N GLY A 16 19.01 39.68 -46.76
CA GLY A 16 19.89 40.79 -46.47
C GLY A 16 19.02 42.00 -46.05
N THR A 17 19.14 42.41 -44.79
CA THR A 17 19.28 43.76 -44.19
C THR A 17 18.54 45.05 -44.68
N ILE A 18 18.14 45.85 -43.67
CA ILE A 18 18.10 47.34 -43.45
C ILE A 18 16.81 48.19 -43.65
N ILE A 19 16.58 49.05 -42.63
CA ILE A 19 15.88 50.38 -42.53
C ILE A 19 14.36 50.33 -42.31
N GLY A 20 13.72 51.02 -41.35
CA GLY A 20 14.09 52.01 -40.35
C GLY A 20 12.84 52.82 -39.90
N ILE A 21 12.84 53.30 -38.66
CA ILE A 21 12.20 54.54 -38.15
C ILE A 21 10.65 54.62 -38.05
N ALA A 22 10.17 54.37 -36.83
CA ALA A 22 9.36 55.19 -35.92
C ALA A 22 8.49 56.40 -36.38
N VAL A 23 7.29 56.50 -35.74
CA VAL A 23 6.69 57.66 -35.03
C VAL A 23 5.45 58.42 -35.60
N LEU A 24 4.37 58.42 -34.77
CA LEU A 24 3.20 59.36 -34.56
C LEU A 24 2.33 59.79 -35.77
N ALA A 25 1.08 60.27 -35.67
CA ALA A 25 -0.12 60.21 -34.81
C ALA A 25 -1.19 61.14 -35.46
N MET A 26 -2.45 61.08 -34.99
CA MET A 26 -3.57 62.06 -35.18
C MET A 26 -4.36 62.05 -36.52
N SER A 27 -5.60 61.51 -36.58
CA SER A 27 -6.95 62.09 -36.24
C SER A 27 -7.49 63.07 -37.30
N SER A 28 -8.65 62.87 -37.97
CA SER A 28 -10.00 63.12 -37.42
C SER A 28 -11.15 62.82 -38.43
N PHE A 29 -12.28 62.29 -37.92
CA PHE A 29 -13.73 62.47 -38.27
C PHE A 29 -14.22 62.35 -39.75
N VAL A 30 -15.35 61.69 -40.08
CA VAL A 30 -16.75 62.19 -39.94
C VAL A 30 -17.77 61.13 -40.48
N LEU A 31 -18.96 61.06 -39.83
CA LEU A 31 -20.34 60.63 -40.23
C LEU A 31 -20.82 59.15 -40.16
N TYR A 32 -21.90 58.99 -39.37
CA TYR A 32 -22.86 57.88 -39.20
C TYR A 32 -23.77 57.68 -40.44
N PRO A 33 -24.43 56.51 -40.56
CA PRO A 33 -25.85 56.45 -40.14
C PRO A 33 -26.22 55.21 -39.33
N GLU A 34 -27.32 55.38 -38.57
CA GLU A 34 -27.96 54.40 -37.71
C GLU A 34 -28.68 53.26 -38.47
N SER A 35 -28.86 52.18 -37.71
CA SER A 35 -29.90 51.14 -37.79
C SER A 35 -29.65 49.92 -38.70
N LEU A 36 -29.24 48.82 -38.06
CA LEU A 36 -29.69 47.46 -38.32
C LEU A 36 -29.68 46.70 -36.98
N PHE A 37 -30.86 46.39 -36.45
CA PHE A 37 -30.98 45.49 -35.30
C PHE A 37 -30.68 44.04 -35.70
N ALA A 38 -29.96 43.38 -34.80
CA ALA A 38 -29.90 41.94 -34.54
C ALA A 38 -29.13 41.00 -35.51
N ALA A 39 -27.92 40.63 -35.08
CA ALA A 39 -27.47 39.23 -35.13
C ALA A 39 -26.83 38.90 -33.78
N SER A 40 -27.41 37.93 -33.06
CA SER A 40 -26.80 37.33 -31.88
C SER A 40 -25.49 36.68 -32.28
N SER A 41 -24.35 37.30 -31.96
CA SER A 41 -23.05 36.67 -32.14
C SER A 41 -22.94 35.51 -31.15
N SER A 42 -23.14 34.27 -31.61
CA SER A 42 -22.77 33.10 -30.84
C SER A 42 -21.28 33.16 -30.53
N CYS A 43 -20.91 32.93 -29.27
CA CYS A 43 -19.51 32.89 -28.87
C CYS A 43 -18.76 31.86 -29.71
N SER A 44 -17.57 32.21 -30.22
CA SER A 44 -16.78 31.31 -31.08
C SER A 44 -16.30 30.05 -30.35
N LEU A 45 -16.32 30.06 -29.01
CA LEU A 45 -15.98 28.95 -28.13
C LEU A 45 -17.10 28.74 -27.10
N THR A 46 -17.20 27.52 -26.56
CA THR A 46 -18.21 27.18 -25.56
C THR A 46 -17.91 27.90 -24.25
N THR A 47 -18.88 28.66 -23.73
CA THR A 47 -18.80 29.31 -22.42
C THR A 47 -18.66 28.26 -21.30
N GLY A 48 -17.90 28.56 -20.25
CA GLY A 48 -17.46 27.62 -19.21
C GLY A 48 -16.36 26.65 -19.65
N GLY A 49 -16.05 26.58 -20.96
CA GLY A 49 -15.01 25.70 -21.50
C GLY A 49 -13.60 26.20 -21.19
N ALA A 50 -12.70 25.26 -20.91
CA ALA A 50 -11.27 25.50 -20.74
C ALA A 50 -10.51 25.13 -22.03
N TYR A 51 -9.67 26.05 -22.49
CA TYR A 51 -8.97 25.94 -23.78
C TYR A 51 -7.49 26.28 -23.64
N ARG A 52 -6.67 25.68 -24.50
CA ARG A 52 -5.24 25.98 -24.61
C ARG A 52 -4.79 25.86 -26.06
N THR A 53 -3.72 26.56 -26.42
CA THR A 53 -3.09 26.46 -27.75
C THR A 53 -1.73 25.77 -27.65
N ALA A 54 -1.20 25.29 -28.77
CA ALA A 54 0.13 24.67 -28.78
C ALA A 54 1.26 25.67 -28.44
N SER A 55 1.04 26.97 -28.67
CA SER A 55 2.01 28.05 -28.50
C SER A 55 2.09 28.63 -27.09
N VAL A 56 1.08 28.44 -26.22
CA VAL A 56 1.11 28.94 -24.84
C VAL A 56 0.75 27.85 -23.82
N THR A 57 1.35 27.95 -22.63
CA THR A 57 1.10 27.02 -21.52
C THR A 57 -0.15 27.36 -20.71
N THR A 58 -0.61 28.61 -20.79
CA THR A 58 -1.77 29.14 -20.07
C THR A 58 -3.08 28.52 -20.55
N VAL A 59 -3.93 28.11 -19.61
CA VAL A 59 -5.31 27.70 -19.90
C VAL A 59 -6.23 28.90 -19.81
N TYR A 60 -7.12 29.05 -20.78
CA TYR A 60 -8.12 30.12 -20.83
C TYR A 60 -9.51 29.55 -20.62
N VAL A 61 -10.28 30.13 -19.69
CA VAL A 61 -11.69 29.81 -19.48
C VAL A 61 -12.54 30.88 -20.16
N ILE A 62 -13.54 30.45 -20.92
CA ILE A 62 -14.46 31.35 -21.60
C ILE A 62 -15.61 31.68 -20.65
N THR A 63 -15.77 32.95 -20.30
CA THR A 63 -16.83 33.42 -19.40
C THR A 63 -18.18 33.46 -20.11
N SER A 64 -19.27 33.60 -19.36
CA SER A 64 -20.64 33.62 -19.88
C SER A 64 -20.92 34.78 -20.85
N ASP A 65 -20.18 35.87 -20.75
CA ASP A 65 -20.21 37.04 -21.63
C ASP A 65 -19.24 36.93 -22.83
N CYS A 66 -18.75 35.72 -23.12
CA CYS A 66 -17.84 35.44 -24.23
C CYS A 66 -16.52 36.23 -24.18
N GLN A 67 -15.92 36.30 -23.00
CA GLN A 67 -14.55 36.81 -22.82
C GLN A 67 -13.66 35.68 -22.30
N LYS A 68 -12.33 35.79 -22.46
CA LYS A 68 -11.39 34.78 -21.96
C LYS A 68 -10.68 35.26 -20.71
N ARG A 69 -10.65 34.42 -19.66
CA ARG A 69 -9.86 34.63 -18.44
C ARG A 69 -8.70 33.63 -18.41
N PRO A 70 -7.45 34.09 -18.25
CA PRO A 70 -6.32 33.19 -18.11
C PRO A 70 -6.25 32.59 -16.70
N ILE A 71 -5.85 31.33 -16.63
CA ILE A 71 -5.46 30.65 -15.39
C ILE A 71 -3.94 30.50 -15.38
N PHE A 72 -3.28 31.23 -14.49
CA PHE A 72 -1.82 31.23 -14.36
C PHE A 72 -1.29 30.20 -13.36
N ASN A 73 -2.15 29.68 -12.47
CA ASN A 73 -1.78 28.74 -11.42
C ASN A 73 -2.61 27.44 -11.56
N PRO A 74 -1.98 26.26 -11.66
CA PRO A 74 -2.66 24.97 -11.64
C PRO A 74 -3.64 24.78 -10.47
N ASP A 75 -3.33 25.30 -9.29
CA ASP A 75 -4.23 25.18 -8.14
C ASP A 75 -5.57 25.90 -8.40
N VAL A 76 -5.50 27.07 -9.05
CA VAL A 76 -6.71 27.83 -9.45
C VAL A 76 -7.49 27.03 -10.48
N TYR A 77 -6.82 26.34 -11.42
CA TYR A 77 -7.49 25.45 -12.35
C TYR A 77 -8.26 24.33 -11.62
N PHE A 78 -7.62 23.66 -10.67
CA PHE A 78 -8.24 22.57 -9.91
C PHE A 78 -9.31 23.04 -8.91
N SER A 79 -9.37 24.33 -8.63
CA SER A 79 -10.50 24.91 -7.90
C SER A 79 -11.80 24.98 -8.72
N TYR A 80 -11.76 24.76 -10.04
CA TYR A 80 -12.95 24.64 -10.91
C TYR A 80 -13.12 23.25 -11.53
N TYR A 81 -12.02 22.57 -11.86
CA TYR A 81 -12.03 21.30 -12.58
C TYR A 81 -11.40 20.16 -11.77
N GLN A 82 -11.84 18.92 -11.98
CA GLN A 82 -11.33 17.76 -11.24
C GLN A 82 -9.97 17.28 -11.74
N ASP A 83 -9.75 17.39 -13.04
CA ASP A 83 -8.54 17.00 -13.74
C ASP A 83 -8.41 17.86 -15.02
N TRP A 84 -7.38 17.61 -15.83
CA TRP A 84 -7.13 18.36 -17.07
C TRP A 84 -7.97 17.90 -18.27
N SER A 85 -8.80 16.85 -18.15
CA SER A 85 -9.59 16.31 -19.27
C SER A 85 -10.55 17.32 -19.91
N PRO A 86 -11.08 18.35 -19.20
CA PRO A 86 -11.92 19.37 -19.83
C PRO A 86 -11.13 20.34 -20.75
N VAL A 87 -9.79 20.36 -20.69
CA VAL A 87 -8.99 21.27 -21.52
C VAL A 87 -8.98 20.81 -22.97
N LYS A 88 -9.48 21.67 -23.86
CA LYS A 88 -9.46 21.43 -25.31
C LYS A 88 -8.30 22.19 -25.96
N PHE A 89 -7.54 21.50 -26.80
CA PHE A 89 -6.54 22.13 -27.65
C PHE A 89 -7.19 22.77 -28.87
N ILE A 90 -6.89 24.04 -29.12
CA ILE A 90 -7.40 24.81 -30.26
C ILE A 90 -6.28 25.58 -30.96
N GLU A 91 -6.55 25.99 -32.19
CA GLU A 91 -5.70 26.91 -32.95
C GLU A 91 -5.65 28.29 -32.29
N GLN A 92 -4.50 28.97 -32.34
CA GLN A 92 -4.32 30.31 -31.76
C GLN A 92 -5.33 31.31 -32.34
N SER A 93 -5.63 31.22 -33.63
CA SER A 93 -6.61 32.08 -34.31
C SER A 93 -8.05 31.91 -33.81
N ALA A 94 -8.40 30.77 -33.21
CA ALA A 94 -9.70 30.55 -32.59
C ALA A 94 -9.78 31.22 -31.21
N LEU A 95 -8.68 31.16 -30.44
CA LEU A 95 -8.57 31.82 -29.14
C LEU A 95 -8.51 33.35 -29.28
N ASP A 96 -7.86 33.87 -30.32
CA ASP A 96 -7.72 35.32 -30.57
C ASP A 96 -9.06 36.00 -30.92
N ARG A 97 -10.03 35.25 -31.42
CA ARG A 97 -11.40 35.74 -31.70
C ARG A 97 -12.22 35.99 -30.43
N VAL A 98 -11.82 35.44 -29.29
CA VAL A 98 -12.46 35.72 -28.01
C VAL A 98 -11.72 36.89 -27.33
N PRO A 99 -12.39 38.01 -27.00
CA PRO A 99 -11.77 39.14 -26.33
C PRO A 99 -11.29 38.78 -24.91
N ASP A 100 -10.22 39.42 -24.43
CA ASP A 100 -9.74 39.25 -23.06
C ASP A 100 -10.73 39.85 -22.06
N HIS A 101 -10.96 39.14 -20.96
CA HIS A 101 -11.76 39.66 -19.86
C HIS A 101 -11.01 40.72 -19.07
N ALA A 102 -11.70 41.78 -18.64
CA ALA A 102 -11.10 42.93 -17.94
C ALA A 102 -10.25 42.57 -16.72
N LEU A 103 -10.71 41.58 -15.92
CA LEU A 103 -9.97 41.06 -14.76
C LEU A 103 -8.61 40.44 -15.11
N ARG A 104 -8.43 39.87 -16.30
CA ARG A 104 -7.17 39.23 -16.75
C ARG A 104 -6.58 38.16 -15.81
N PHE A 105 -7.35 37.61 -14.88
CA PHE A 105 -7.03 36.42 -14.11
C PHE A 105 -8.31 35.66 -13.76
N MET A 106 -8.17 34.46 -13.21
CA MET A 106 -9.28 33.68 -12.66
C MET A 106 -9.21 33.67 -11.12
N PRO A 107 -10.27 34.05 -10.39
CA PRO A 107 -10.30 33.95 -8.93
C PRO A 107 -10.39 32.47 -8.49
N TRP A 108 -10.24 32.17 -7.20
CA TRP A 108 -10.41 30.80 -6.70
C TRP A 108 -11.86 30.31 -6.85
N GLY A 109 -12.01 29.05 -7.27
CA GLY A 109 -13.29 28.43 -7.61
C GLY A 109 -13.89 27.52 -6.53
N PRO A 110 -15.09 26.97 -6.82
CA PRO A 110 -15.97 26.29 -5.88
C PRO A 110 -15.47 24.91 -5.43
N ARG A 111 -14.35 24.39 -5.90
CA ARG A 111 -13.76 23.14 -5.41
C ARG A 111 -12.69 23.37 -4.34
N ARG A 112 -12.17 24.60 -4.21
CA ARG A 112 -11.20 24.94 -3.14
C ARG A 112 -11.89 24.89 -1.77
N THR A 113 -11.19 24.32 -0.79
CA THR A 113 -11.52 24.39 0.63
C THR A 113 -10.81 25.59 1.25
N PHE A 114 -11.47 26.29 2.16
CA PHE A 114 -10.89 27.41 2.91
C PHE A 114 -10.86 27.03 4.38
N GLN A 115 -9.76 27.36 5.05
CA GLN A 115 -9.55 27.11 6.46
C GLN A 115 -10.04 28.31 7.28
N ASN A 116 -10.27 28.11 8.58
CA ASN A 116 -10.45 29.21 9.52
C ASN A 116 -9.28 30.19 9.43
N GLY A 117 -9.55 31.50 9.54
CA GLY A 117 -8.59 32.57 9.30
C GLY A 117 -8.36 32.95 7.83
N SER A 118 -9.05 32.30 6.87
CA SER A 118 -9.03 32.76 5.47
C SER A 118 -9.72 34.11 5.32
N LEU A 119 -9.13 34.99 4.51
CA LEU A 119 -9.67 36.30 4.16
C LEU A 119 -10.04 36.28 2.69
N ILE A 120 -11.32 36.44 2.37
CA ILE A 120 -11.82 36.27 1.01
C ILE A 120 -12.67 37.47 0.59
N LYS A 121 -12.69 37.77 -0.72
CA LYS A 121 -13.64 38.69 -1.34
C LYS A 121 -14.00 38.21 -2.74
N THR A 122 -15.13 38.63 -3.27
CA THR A 122 -15.41 38.41 -4.69
C THR A 122 -14.72 39.50 -5.53
N THR A 123 -14.63 39.28 -6.84
CA THR A 123 -14.01 40.28 -7.74
C THR A 123 -14.88 41.52 -7.94
N ASP A 124 -16.17 41.43 -7.63
CA ASP A 124 -17.17 42.46 -7.92
C ASP A 124 -17.73 43.12 -6.64
N ASP A 125 -17.39 42.60 -5.45
CA ASP A 125 -17.75 43.14 -4.13
C ASP A 125 -16.48 43.58 -3.38
N PRO A 126 -16.35 44.87 -2.99
CA PRO A 126 -15.19 45.33 -2.23
C PRO A 126 -15.15 44.83 -0.78
N HIS A 127 -16.22 44.23 -0.24
CA HIS A 127 -16.24 43.73 1.13
C HIS A 127 -15.27 42.55 1.30
N VAL A 128 -14.43 42.64 2.33
CA VAL A 128 -13.57 41.54 2.78
C VAL A 128 -14.31 40.75 3.85
N TYR A 129 -14.21 39.43 3.78
CA TYR A 129 -14.84 38.51 4.71
C TYR A 129 -13.79 37.65 5.43
N LEU A 130 -13.94 37.52 6.74
CA LEU A 130 -13.21 36.54 7.54
C LEU A 130 -13.97 35.21 7.55
N VAL A 131 -13.29 34.11 7.19
CA VAL A 131 -13.83 32.74 7.23
C VAL A 131 -13.52 32.11 8.58
N GLU A 132 -14.56 31.70 9.30
CA GLU A 132 -14.45 31.07 10.64
C GLU A 132 -15.62 30.11 10.86
N ASP A 133 -15.33 28.84 11.16
CA ASP A 133 -16.30 27.77 11.45
C ASP A 133 -17.45 27.66 10.44
N GLY A 134 -17.10 27.65 9.15
CA GLY A 134 -18.08 27.56 8.06
C GLY A 134 -18.95 28.81 7.87
N LYS A 135 -18.64 29.91 8.56
CA LYS A 135 -19.30 31.21 8.43
C LYS A 135 -18.36 32.21 7.78
N ILE A 136 -18.95 33.24 7.18
CA ILE A 136 -18.22 34.42 6.69
C ILE A 136 -18.71 35.67 7.40
N TYR A 137 -17.76 36.43 7.95
CA TYR A 137 -18.01 37.65 8.70
C TYR A 137 -17.52 38.85 7.87
N PRO A 138 -18.43 39.69 7.34
CA PRO A 138 -18.03 40.89 6.61
C PRO A 138 -17.33 41.90 7.52
N PHE A 139 -16.26 42.51 7.07
CA PHE A 139 -15.69 43.69 7.73
C PHE A 139 -16.45 44.95 7.29
N GLY A 140 -16.82 45.80 8.25
CA GLY A 140 -17.56 47.04 8.00
C GLY A 140 -16.73 48.16 7.37
N GLY A 141 -15.42 47.96 7.21
CA GLY A 141 -14.52 48.92 6.58
C GLY A 141 -13.04 48.56 6.74
N GLU A 142 -12.18 49.34 6.08
CA GLU A 142 -10.72 49.17 6.10
C GLU A 142 -10.12 49.28 7.51
N ASP A 143 -10.62 50.20 8.33
CA ASP A 143 -10.14 50.38 9.71
C ASP A 143 -10.43 49.15 10.56
N ALA A 144 -11.62 48.54 10.40
CA ALA A 144 -11.99 47.32 11.11
C ALA A 144 -11.12 46.13 10.68
N PHE A 145 -10.86 45.98 9.38
CA PHE A 145 -9.96 44.95 8.85
C PHE A 145 -8.54 45.08 9.39
N LYS A 146 -7.97 46.30 9.33
CA LYS A 146 -6.61 46.59 9.82
C LYS A 146 -6.48 46.47 11.34
N ALA A 147 -7.57 46.67 12.10
CA ALA A 147 -7.55 46.51 13.55
C ALA A 147 -7.20 45.07 13.99
N PHE A 148 -7.44 44.06 13.15
CA PHE A 148 -7.03 42.67 13.37
C PHE A 148 -5.59 42.39 12.89
N GLY A 149 -4.86 43.41 12.44
CA GLY A 149 -3.48 43.27 11.94
C GLY A 149 -3.36 42.60 10.56
N PHE A 150 -4.47 42.46 9.85
CA PHE A 150 -4.48 41.92 8.50
C PHE A 150 -4.05 42.95 7.45
N THR A 151 -3.57 42.46 6.32
CA THR A 151 -3.13 43.27 5.18
C THR A 151 -3.80 42.81 3.90
N PHE A 152 -4.03 43.71 2.94
CA PHE A 152 -4.83 43.39 1.74
C PHE A 152 -4.19 42.35 0.81
N ASP A 153 -2.87 42.14 0.87
CA ASP A 153 -2.18 41.05 0.16
C ASP A 153 -2.55 39.65 0.72
N GLN A 154 -3.12 39.61 1.92
CA GLN A 154 -3.68 38.39 2.50
C GLN A 154 -5.11 38.13 2.03
N VAL A 155 -5.74 39.00 1.25
CA VAL A 155 -7.10 38.76 0.77
C VAL A 155 -7.06 37.95 -0.52
N GLU A 156 -7.81 36.85 -0.55
CA GLU A 156 -7.93 35.98 -1.72
C GLU A 156 -9.20 36.33 -2.52
N ASP A 157 -9.05 36.61 -3.82
CA ASP A 157 -10.18 36.76 -4.72
C ASP A 157 -10.83 35.40 -5.01
N VAL A 158 -12.13 35.28 -4.78
CA VAL A 158 -12.93 34.07 -4.97
C VAL A 158 -14.11 34.31 -5.92
N ALA A 159 -14.55 33.27 -6.62
CA ALA A 159 -15.78 33.32 -7.38
C ALA A 159 -17.02 33.37 -6.46
N GLU A 160 -18.12 33.91 -6.96
CA GLU A 160 -19.35 34.10 -6.18
C GLU A 160 -19.94 32.78 -5.65
N ASP A 161 -19.77 31.68 -6.39
CA ASP A 161 -20.19 30.34 -5.99
C ASP A 161 -19.44 29.80 -4.76
N VAL A 162 -18.21 30.25 -4.52
CA VAL A 162 -17.46 29.96 -3.29
C VAL A 162 -18.17 30.53 -2.08
N MET A 163 -18.71 31.75 -2.18
CA MET A 163 -19.38 32.44 -1.07
C MET A 163 -20.63 31.68 -0.60
N LYS A 164 -21.30 30.97 -1.52
CA LYS A 164 -22.51 30.17 -1.23
C LYS A 164 -22.26 28.97 -0.32
N LYS A 165 -21.00 28.59 -0.10
CA LYS A 165 -20.62 27.51 0.82
C LYS A 165 -20.70 27.91 2.28
N PHE A 166 -20.72 29.21 2.57
CA PHE A 166 -20.60 29.72 3.93
C PHE A 166 -21.90 30.40 4.36
N GLN A 167 -22.19 30.31 5.66
CA GLN A 167 -23.26 31.09 6.25
C GLN A 167 -22.78 32.53 6.48
N LYS A 168 -23.24 33.47 5.63
CA LYS A 168 -22.96 34.90 5.80
C LYS A 168 -23.63 35.44 7.07
N GLN A 169 -22.83 36.04 7.94
CA GLN A 169 -23.34 36.73 9.12
C GLN A 169 -23.92 38.09 8.74
N SER A 170 -25.04 38.45 9.38
CA SER A 170 -25.78 39.69 9.09
C SER A 170 -25.15 40.93 9.74
N GLN A 171 -24.25 40.74 10.71
CA GLN A 171 -23.57 41.81 11.41
C GLN A 171 -22.14 41.94 10.92
N ASP A 172 -21.80 43.14 10.47
CA ASP A 172 -20.44 43.49 10.08
C ASP A 172 -19.53 43.65 11.30
N ILE A 173 -18.29 43.22 11.17
CA ILE A 173 -17.21 43.50 12.12
C ILE A 173 -16.82 44.98 11.95
N GLN A 174 -17.21 45.82 12.90
CA GLN A 174 -16.88 47.24 12.98
C GLN A 174 -15.58 47.50 13.75
N GLY A 175 -15.07 46.49 14.48
CA GLY A 175 -13.86 46.59 15.28
C GLY A 175 -13.67 45.38 16.19
N LEU A 176 -12.71 45.46 17.10
CA LEU A 176 -12.28 44.33 17.95
C LEU A 176 -13.31 43.90 19.01
N ASP A 177 -14.42 44.62 19.17
CA ASP A 177 -15.51 44.22 20.06
C ASP A 177 -16.42 43.14 19.47
N GLN A 178 -16.29 42.89 18.16
CA GLN A 178 -17.08 41.91 17.41
C GLN A 178 -16.16 40.84 16.83
N VAL A 179 -15.54 40.05 17.72
CA VAL A 179 -14.64 38.96 17.34
C VAL A 179 -15.38 37.62 17.35
N PRO A 180 -15.15 36.72 16.37
CA PRO A 180 -15.78 35.41 16.36
C PRO A 180 -15.18 34.48 17.43
N ALA A 181 -15.99 33.55 17.92
CA ALA A 181 -15.65 32.64 19.00
C ALA A 181 -14.63 31.55 18.64
N SER A 182 -14.07 31.56 17.44
CA SER A 182 -13.04 30.64 16.92
C SER A 182 -11.79 31.37 16.44
N LEU A 183 -11.73 32.69 16.62
CA LEU A 183 -10.64 33.52 16.10
C LEU A 183 -9.30 33.05 16.69
N VAL A 184 -8.39 32.68 15.80
CA VAL A 184 -6.98 32.46 16.16
C VAL A 184 -6.23 33.78 16.11
N PHE A 185 -5.61 34.17 17.22
CA PHE A 185 -4.95 35.46 17.36
C PHE A 185 -3.67 35.39 18.21
N LYS A 186 -2.84 36.41 18.10
CA LYS A 186 -1.73 36.67 19.02
C LYS A 186 -1.77 38.12 19.49
N TYR A 187 -1.13 38.41 20.62
CA TYR A 187 -0.97 39.77 21.09
C TYR A 187 0.18 40.48 20.37
N SER A 188 0.06 41.78 20.12
CA SER A 188 1.07 42.56 19.39
C SER A 188 2.47 42.57 20.03
N ASN A 189 2.57 42.31 21.33
CA ASN A 189 3.82 42.28 22.09
C ASN A 189 4.28 40.86 22.49
N ALA A 190 3.57 39.80 22.10
CA ALA A 190 3.87 38.44 22.53
C ALA A 190 3.74 37.43 21.37
N PRO A 191 4.67 36.47 21.26
CA PRO A 191 4.62 35.46 20.20
C PRO A 191 3.59 34.36 20.46
N ALA A 192 3.07 34.26 21.70
CA ALA A 192 2.07 33.26 22.07
C ALA A 192 0.78 33.44 21.26
N VAL A 193 0.29 32.32 20.72
CA VAL A 193 -0.93 32.27 19.92
C VAL A 193 -2.05 31.68 20.76
N TYR A 194 -3.24 32.22 20.60
CA TYR A 194 -4.43 31.83 21.31
C TYR A 194 -5.56 31.60 20.32
N VAL A 195 -6.54 30.80 20.72
CA VAL A 195 -7.84 30.72 20.05
C VAL A 195 -8.91 31.19 21.01
N LEU A 196 -9.89 31.94 20.49
CA LEU A 196 -11.09 32.26 21.26
C LEU A 196 -11.99 31.03 21.34
N VAL A 197 -12.71 30.90 22.43
CA VAL A 197 -13.80 29.94 22.62
C VAL A 197 -14.94 30.63 23.37
N SER A 198 -16.18 30.28 23.04
CA SER A 198 -17.35 30.75 23.80
C SER A 198 -17.69 29.74 24.89
N GLU A 199 -17.51 30.13 26.16
CA GLU A 199 -17.90 29.32 27.32
C GLU A 199 -19.01 30.07 28.07
N SER A 200 -20.22 29.49 28.10
CA SER A 200 -21.40 30.10 28.73
C SER A 200 -21.72 31.52 28.26
N GLY A 201 -21.45 31.82 26.99
CA GLY A 201 -21.68 33.14 26.38
C GLY A 201 -20.56 34.17 26.63
N VAL A 202 -19.48 33.78 27.30
CA VAL A 202 -18.29 34.62 27.52
C VAL A 202 -17.15 34.10 26.64
N LEU A 203 -16.53 35.00 25.87
CA LEU A 203 -15.35 34.68 25.08
C LEU A 203 -14.12 34.58 25.96
N LYS A 204 -13.47 33.41 25.95
CA LYS A 204 -12.21 33.15 26.66
C LYS A 204 -11.11 32.82 25.67
N LYS A 205 -9.86 33.14 26.02
CA LYS A 205 -8.68 32.78 25.22
C LYS A 205 -8.08 31.46 25.73
N GLN A 206 -7.75 30.55 24.83
CA GLN A 206 -7.03 29.32 25.14
C GLN A 206 -5.67 29.32 24.43
N HIS A 207 -4.60 28.99 25.14
CA HIS A 207 -3.25 29.00 24.59
C HIS A 207 -3.03 27.84 23.62
N VAL A 208 -2.54 28.15 22.43
CA VAL A 208 -2.17 27.18 21.38
C VAL A 208 -0.71 26.79 21.58
N THR A 209 -0.48 25.61 22.15
CA THR A 209 0.85 25.19 22.64
C THR A 209 1.74 24.52 21.60
N SER A 210 1.22 24.23 20.40
CA SER A 210 1.97 23.56 19.34
C SER A 210 1.62 24.07 17.94
N MET A 211 2.57 23.94 17.01
CA MET A 211 2.36 24.27 15.59
C MET A 211 1.33 23.33 14.94
N GLU A 212 1.17 22.12 15.45
CA GLU A 212 0.16 21.17 15.00
C GLU A 212 -1.25 21.64 15.38
N SER A 213 -1.45 22.02 16.65
CA SER A 213 -2.71 22.62 17.13
C SER A 213 -3.04 23.92 16.39
N LEU A 214 -2.03 24.73 16.07
CA LEU A 214 -2.23 25.95 15.30
C LEU A 214 -2.75 25.65 13.88
N ARG A 215 -2.16 24.66 13.20
CA ARG A 215 -2.57 24.25 11.84
C ARG A 215 -3.93 23.54 11.82
N SER A 216 -4.33 22.89 12.91
CA SER A 216 -5.68 22.29 13.01
C SER A 216 -6.76 23.32 13.25
N LEU A 217 -6.42 24.42 13.93
CA LEU A 217 -7.37 25.52 14.22
C LEU A 217 -7.58 26.45 13.03
N GLY A 218 -6.63 26.53 12.09
CA GLY A 218 -6.77 27.36 10.89
C GLY A 218 -5.45 27.73 10.22
N ARG A 219 -5.45 28.87 9.53
CA ARG A 219 -4.31 29.42 8.79
C ARG A 219 -3.20 29.91 9.72
N ALA A 220 -2.14 29.13 9.86
CA ALA A 220 -0.95 29.51 10.64
C ALA A 220 -0.20 30.72 10.06
N ASP A 221 -0.36 31.01 8.77
CA ASP A 221 0.24 32.15 8.07
C ASP A 221 -0.59 33.44 8.18
N ARG A 222 -1.81 33.38 8.73
CA ARG A 222 -2.75 34.51 8.83
C ARG A 222 -3.42 34.59 10.19
N ILE A 223 -2.59 34.78 11.21
CA ILE A 223 -3.04 34.92 12.59
C ILE A 223 -3.39 36.38 12.86
N ALA A 224 -4.58 36.65 13.39
CA ALA A 224 -4.98 38.00 13.79
C ALA A 224 -4.03 38.54 14.88
N VAL A 225 -3.70 39.82 14.82
CA VAL A 225 -2.85 40.50 15.80
C VAL A 225 -3.68 41.51 16.57
N LEU A 226 -3.90 41.22 17.85
CA LEU A 226 -4.71 42.08 18.74
C LEU A 226 -3.82 42.95 19.63
N PRO A 227 -4.22 44.20 19.95
CA PRO A 227 -3.53 45.03 20.92
C PRO A 227 -3.70 44.46 22.34
N ILE A 228 -2.72 44.70 23.20
CA ILE A 228 -2.74 44.26 24.60
C ILE A 228 -3.91 44.83 25.42
N SER A 229 -4.52 45.92 24.97
CA SER A 229 -5.73 46.48 25.59
C SER A 229 -6.96 45.60 25.42
N LYS A 230 -6.98 44.70 24.43
CA LYS A 230 -8.09 43.77 24.19
C LYS A 230 -7.86 42.45 24.93
N THR A 231 -8.34 42.38 26.17
CA THR A 231 -8.13 41.20 27.02
C THR A 231 -9.32 40.24 26.97
N PHE A 232 -9.03 38.94 27.09
CA PHE A 232 -10.00 37.88 27.25
C PHE A 232 -9.62 37.07 28.50
N PRO A 233 -10.58 36.60 29.31
CA PRO A 233 -10.30 35.67 30.41
C PRO A 233 -9.63 34.39 29.89
N ASP A 234 -8.77 33.78 30.71
CA ASP A 234 -8.16 32.49 30.36
C ASP A 234 -9.23 31.38 30.39
N GLY A 235 -9.35 30.65 29.28
CA GLY A 235 -9.98 29.33 29.23
C GLY A 235 -8.92 28.28 29.59
N GLY A 236 -9.34 27.10 30.05
CA GLY A 236 -8.40 25.99 30.30
C GLY A 236 -7.51 25.68 29.09
N THR A 237 -6.40 24.96 29.28
CA THR A 237 -5.58 24.45 28.17
C THR A 237 -6.47 23.67 27.21
N ALA A 238 -6.47 24.03 25.91
CA ALA A 238 -7.27 23.36 24.89
C ALA A 238 -6.93 21.85 24.84
N SER A 239 -7.77 21.04 25.47
CA SER A 239 -7.95 19.62 25.19
C SER A 239 -9.39 19.46 24.70
N PRO A 240 -9.66 18.55 23.76
CA PRO A 240 -11.02 18.32 23.28
C PRO A 240 -11.96 17.98 24.45
N PRO A 241 -13.25 18.34 24.37
CA PRO A 241 -14.18 18.14 25.46
C PRO A 241 -14.22 16.66 25.89
N ALA A 242 -14.11 16.44 27.20
CA ALA A 242 -14.35 15.14 27.81
C ALA A 242 -15.84 14.96 28.15
N ASN A 243 -16.39 13.84 27.70
CA ASN A 243 -17.61 13.13 28.11
C ASN A 243 -19.00 13.74 27.86
N GLN A 244 -19.58 13.37 26.71
CA GLN A 244 -20.95 12.84 26.58
C GLN A 244 -20.98 11.46 25.87
N GLY A 245 -19.99 10.61 26.12
CA GLY A 245 -19.69 9.36 25.37
C GLY A 245 -20.71 8.22 25.43
N SER A 246 -22.00 8.48 25.60
CA SER A 246 -23.05 7.48 25.36
C SER A 246 -24.17 7.98 24.45
N ALA A 247 -24.43 9.29 24.38
CA ALA A 247 -25.43 9.86 23.48
C ALA A 247 -24.85 10.16 22.10
N ASP A 248 -23.62 10.67 22.04
CA ASP A 248 -22.91 10.93 20.78
C ASP A 248 -22.49 9.61 20.09
N ASP A 249 -21.94 8.64 20.83
CA ASP A 249 -21.58 7.31 20.30
C ASP A 249 -22.78 6.59 19.65
N ALA A 250 -23.98 6.70 20.25
CA ALA A 250 -25.20 6.08 19.72
C ALA A 250 -25.71 6.78 18.45
N ALA A 251 -25.63 8.12 18.40
CA ALA A 251 -25.99 8.89 17.22
C ALA A 251 -25.01 8.67 16.06
N GLU A 252 -23.72 8.57 16.37
CA GLU A 252 -22.66 8.25 15.40
C GLU A 252 -22.85 6.85 14.81
N LEU A 253 -23.07 5.83 15.64
CA LEU A 253 -23.36 4.47 15.18
C LEU A 253 -24.61 4.41 14.28
N ALA A 254 -25.66 5.15 14.62
CA ALA A 254 -26.89 5.21 13.83
C ALA A 254 -26.72 5.86 12.45
N SER A 255 -25.63 6.62 12.25
CA SER A 255 -25.34 7.32 10.98
C SER A 255 -24.46 6.51 10.01
N ALA A 256 -23.91 5.37 10.46
CA ALA A 256 -22.98 4.56 9.69
C ALA A 256 -23.69 3.55 8.80
N ASP A 257 -23.15 3.31 7.60
CA ASP A 257 -23.60 2.26 6.71
C ASP A 257 -23.14 0.88 7.23
N ILE A 258 -21.93 0.82 7.79
CA ILE A 258 -21.28 -0.40 8.27
C ILE A 258 -20.63 -0.12 9.62
N THR A 259 -20.73 -1.08 10.54
CA THR A 259 -20.04 -1.04 11.84
C THR A 259 -18.96 -2.10 11.90
N ILE A 260 -17.75 -1.68 12.24
CA ILE A 260 -16.66 -2.54 12.70
C ILE A 260 -16.67 -2.54 14.23
N THR A 261 -16.79 -3.72 14.82
CA THR A 261 -16.72 -3.91 16.27
C THR A 261 -15.38 -4.51 16.64
N VAL A 262 -14.58 -3.78 17.44
CA VAL A 262 -13.30 -4.23 17.97
C VAL A 262 -13.48 -4.75 19.39
N ASP A 263 -12.98 -5.96 19.64
CA ASP A 263 -12.92 -6.57 20.97
C ASP A 263 -11.46 -6.47 21.50
N PRO A 264 -11.13 -5.44 22.29
CA PRO A 264 -9.76 -5.24 22.77
C PRO A 264 -9.31 -6.28 23.79
N ALA A 265 -10.22 -7.11 24.33
CA ALA A 265 -9.87 -8.19 25.23
C ALA A 265 -9.31 -9.42 24.50
N LYS A 266 -9.50 -9.50 23.18
CA LYS A 266 -9.00 -10.61 22.35
C LYS A 266 -7.89 -10.12 21.45
N THR A 267 -6.68 -10.41 21.86
CA THR A 267 -5.48 -9.99 21.18
C THR A 267 -4.70 -11.16 20.60
N LYS A 268 -3.90 -10.86 19.58
CA LYS A 268 -2.91 -11.79 19.04
C LYS A 268 -1.65 -11.04 18.66
N ALA A 269 -0.48 -11.58 19.02
CA ALA A 269 0.79 -11.03 18.55
C ALA A 269 0.87 -11.17 17.02
N ILE A 270 1.21 -10.08 16.34
CA ILE A 270 1.43 -10.07 14.90
C ILE A 270 2.88 -10.48 14.67
N SER A 271 3.07 -11.60 13.98
CA SER A 271 4.43 -11.99 13.60
C SER A 271 5.01 -10.92 12.65
N PRO A 272 6.22 -10.40 12.91
CA PRO A 272 6.83 -9.44 12.01
C PRO A 272 7.03 -10.03 10.62
N TYR A 273 7.17 -11.35 10.47
CA TYR A 273 7.55 -12.00 9.20
C TYR A 273 6.40 -12.18 8.19
N ILE A 274 5.21 -11.64 8.45
CA ILE A 274 4.10 -11.63 7.48
C ILE A 274 4.26 -10.56 6.39
N TYR A 275 5.16 -9.59 6.60
CA TYR A 275 5.47 -8.52 5.65
C TYR A 275 6.66 -8.90 4.76
N GLY A 276 6.58 -10.07 4.12
CA GLY A 276 7.63 -10.59 3.28
C GLY A 276 7.31 -10.62 1.79
N ILE A 277 8.38 -10.62 0.98
CA ILE A 277 8.33 -10.79 -0.48
C ILE A 277 9.46 -11.75 -0.89
N ASN A 278 9.21 -12.62 -1.87
CA ASN A 278 10.25 -13.42 -2.51
C ASN A 278 11.17 -12.53 -3.34
N PHE A 279 12.49 -12.72 -3.22
CA PHE A 279 13.50 -11.98 -3.99
C PHE A 279 13.32 -10.45 -3.96
N ASN A 280 13.05 -9.88 -2.79
CA ASN A 280 12.65 -8.47 -2.69
C ASN A 280 13.69 -7.46 -3.22
N HIS A 281 14.94 -7.89 -3.39
CA HIS A 281 16.03 -7.09 -3.96
C HIS A 281 15.87 -6.86 -5.47
N ASP A 282 15.12 -7.72 -6.15
CA ASP A 282 14.78 -7.59 -7.58
C ASP A 282 13.44 -6.87 -7.80
N VAL A 283 12.73 -6.58 -6.70
CA VAL A 283 11.41 -5.93 -6.76
C VAL A 283 11.59 -4.43 -6.92
N THR A 284 11.08 -3.92 -8.04
CA THR A 284 11.10 -2.48 -8.32
C THR A 284 10.27 -1.75 -7.27
N ASP A 285 10.84 -0.69 -6.69
CA ASP A 285 10.23 0.10 -5.61
C ASP A 285 9.78 -0.74 -4.40
N ALA A 286 10.53 -1.78 -4.03
CA ALA A 286 10.25 -2.56 -2.83
C ALA A 286 10.11 -1.64 -1.59
N PRO A 287 9.09 -1.84 -0.73
CA PRO A 287 8.93 -1.03 0.48
C PRO A 287 10.09 -1.22 1.44
N SER A 288 10.57 -0.15 2.05
CA SER A 288 11.66 -0.22 3.04
C SER A 288 11.26 -0.91 4.34
N GLY A 289 9.95 -1.01 4.63
CA GLY A 289 9.41 -1.60 5.85
C GLY A 289 9.14 -3.11 5.81
N LEU A 290 9.54 -3.81 4.74
CA LEU A 290 9.51 -5.27 4.65
C LEU A 290 10.43 -5.90 5.71
N THR A 291 10.10 -7.10 6.14
CA THR A 291 10.72 -7.76 7.31
C THR A 291 11.21 -9.18 7.05
N LEU A 292 10.83 -9.77 5.91
CA LEU A 292 11.25 -11.11 5.49
C LEU A 292 11.52 -11.12 3.99
N ASN A 293 12.60 -11.75 3.58
CA ASN A 293 12.88 -12.09 2.19
C ASN A 293 13.07 -13.61 2.07
N ARG A 294 12.51 -14.22 1.02
CA ARG A 294 12.66 -15.66 0.76
C ARG A 294 13.52 -15.91 -0.47
N TYR A 295 14.43 -16.87 -0.31
CA TYR A 295 15.25 -17.50 -1.35
C TYR A 295 14.77 -18.93 -1.55
N GLY A 296 13.78 -19.11 -2.43
CA GLY A 296 13.12 -20.39 -2.71
C GLY A 296 12.44 -20.43 -4.07
N GLY A 297 11.54 -21.37 -4.31
CA GLY A 297 11.00 -21.62 -5.64
C GLY A 297 11.85 -22.63 -6.43
N ASN A 298 11.38 -22.99 -7.62
CA ASN A 298 11.89 -24.08 -8.46
C ASN A 298 13.43 -24.14 -8.54
N ARG A 299 14.07 -23.00 -8.81
CA ARG A 299 15.53 -22.91 -9.00
C ARG A 299 16.35 -23.46 -7.83
N TRP A 300 15.81 -23.40 -6.62
CA TRP A 300 16.52 -23.71 -5.38
C TRP A 300 16.54 -25.19 -5.02
N THR A 301 15.67 -26.00 -5.62
CA THR A 301 15.62 -27.47 -5.44
C THR A 301 16.96 -28.13 -5.77
N ALA A 302 17.61 -27.68 -6.85
CA ALA A 302 18.86 -28.24 -7.34
C ALA A 302 20.09 -27.32 -7.09
N TYR A 303 19.97 -26.34 -6.18
CA TYR A 303 21.09 -25.45 -5.85
C TYR A 303 22.21 -26.20 -5.13
N ASN A 304 23.43 -26.10 -5.66
CA ASN A 304 24.63 -26.66 -5.06
C ASN A 304 25.44 -25.55 -4.36
N TRP A 305 25.50 -25.60 -3.03
CA TRP A 305 26.22 -24.59 -2.25
C TRP A 305 27.74 -24.62 -2.43
N GLU A 306 28.33 -25.70 -2.95
CA GLU A 306 29.79 -25.81 -3.10
C GLU A 306 30.32 -24.96 -4.26
N ASN A 307 29.54 -24.86 -5.35
CA ASN A 307 29.93 -24.19 -6.60
C ASN A 307 28.90 -23.14 -7.09
N ASN A 308 27.79 -22.96 -6.37
CA ASN A 308 26.63 -22.13 -6.71
C ASN A 308 25.94 -22.44 -8.04
N ALA A 309 26.12 -23.64 -8.60
CA ALA A 309 25.32 -24.09 -9.71
C ALA A 309 23.87 -24.34 -9.27
N SER A 310 22.93 -24.20 -10.20
CA SER A 310 21.52 -24.52 -10.00
C SER A 310 20.91 -25.02 -11.31
N ASN A 311 19.82 -25.79 -11.23
CA ASN A 311 19.08 -26.23 -12.40
C ASN A 311 17.75 -25.47 -12.54
N ALA A 312 17.40 -25.12 -13.77
CA ALA A 312 16.15 -24.46 -14.10
C ALA A 312 14.90 -25.34 -13.96
N GLY A 313 15.06 -26.66 -13.99
CA GLY A 313 13.94 -27.55 -14.24
C GLY A 313 13.28 -27.26 -15.59
N SER A 314 11.98 -27.55 -15.67
CA SER A 314 11.15 -27.30 -16.84
C SER A 314 11.00 -25.82 -17.19
N ASP A 315 11.31 -24.90 -16.27
CA ASP A 315 11.18 -23.45 -16.51
C ASP A 315 12.10 -22.97 -17.64
N TRP A 316 13.28 -23.59 -17.80
CA TRP A 316 14.22 -23.25 -18.86
C TRP A 316 15.13 -24.42 -19.26
N ASN A 317 14.62 -25.31 -20.13
CA ASN A 317 15.37 -26.38 -20.79
C ASN A 317 16.24 -27.25 -19.85
N TYR A 318 15.81 -27.46 -18.60
CA TYR A 318 16.56 -28.20 -17.58
C TYR A 318 18.02 -27.74 -17.47
N SER A 319 18.27 -26.44 -17.64
CA SER A 319 19.61 -25.87 -17.72
C SER A 319 20.27 -25.82 -16.34
N SER A 320 21.41 -26.49 -16.20
CA SER A 320 22.35 -26.27 -15.09
C SER A 320 23.25 -25.09 -15.42
N ASP A 321 23.20 -24.00 -14.65
CA ASP A 321 23.95 -22.78 -14.93
C ASP A 321 24.20 -21.91 -13.67
N SER A 322 24.74 -20.70 -13.87
CA SER A 322 25.08 -19.74 -12.82
C SER A 322 23.99 -18.70 -12.52
N TYR A 323 22.73 -18.96 -12.85
CA TYR A 323 21.63 -17.99 -12.71
C TYR A 323 21.54 -17.36 -11.32
N LEU A 324 21.70 -18.15 -10.24
CA LEU A 324 21.64 -17.66 -8.86
C LEU A 324 22.89 -16.84 -8.42
N GLY A 325 23.91 -16.73 -9.26
CA GLY A 325 25.12 -15.96 -8.96
C GLY A 325 26.09 -16.67 -8.00
N GLY A 326 26.75 -15.91 -7.13
CA GLY A 326 27.72 -16.43 -6.13
C GLY A 326 29.10 -16.83 -6.66
N GLY A 327 29.26 -17.02 -7.98
CA GLY A 327 30.53 -17.42 -8.57
C GLY A 327 31.01 -18.78 -8.05
N GLU A 328 32.31 -18.93 -7.79
CA GLU A 328 32.90 -20.19 -7.29
C GLU A 328 33.12 -20.18 -5.77
N THR A 329 32.65 -19.15 -5.06
CA THR A 329 32.81 -19.10 -3.59
C THR A 329 31.69 -19.91 -2.92
N PRO A 330 32.00 -20.92 -2.10
CA PRO A 330 30.98 -21.75 -1.48
C PRO A 330 29.96 -20.92 -0.67
N ALA A 331 28.68 -21.25 -0.85
CA ALA A 331 27.49 -20.65 -0.27
C ALA A 331 27.23 -19.17 -0.64
N GLU A 332 27.99 -18.60 -1.58
CA GLU A 332 27.96 -17.14 -1.78
C GLU A 332 26.65 -16.62 -2.38
N ALA A 333 25.96 -17.41 -3.22
CA ALA A 333 24.64 -17.05 -3.72
C ALA A 333 23.62 -16.83 -2.59
N VAL A 334 23.74 -17.59 -1.49
CA VAL A 334 22.89 -17.46 -0.30
C VAL A 334 23.43 -16.43 0.69
N ARG A 335 24.72 -16.53 1.03
CA ARG A 335 25.37 -15.70 2.06
C ARG A 335 25.30 -14.20 1.71
N SER A 336 25.52 -13.84 0.45
CA SER A 336 25.41 -12.45 0.01
C SER A 336 23.98 -11.92 0.15
N GLY A 337 22.99 -12.76 -0.15
CA GLY A 337 21.58 -12.48 0.06
C GLY A 337 21.23 -12.21 1.53
N ILE A 338 21.59 -13.12 2.43
CA ILE A 338 21.36 -12.97 3.88
C ILE A 338 22.03 -11.68 4.39
N ALA A 339 23.28 -11.41 3.99
CA ALA A 339 23.95 -10.16 4.38
C ALA A 339 23.22 -8.90 3.87
N GLY A 340 22.69 -8.97 2.64
CA GLY A 340 21.84 -7.91 2.08
C GLY A 340 20.57 -7.69 2.89
N ASP A 341 19.85 -8.77 3.25
CA ASP A 341 18.64 -8.70 4.06
C ASP A 341 18.90 -8.08 5.43
N GLN A 342 19.96 -8.53 6.11
CA GLN A 342 20.34 -7.97 7.41
C GLN A 342 20.69 -6.47 7.32
N SER A 343 21.33 -6.03 6.24
CA SER A 343 21.59 -4.60 5.99
C SER A 343 20.32 -3.77 5.78
N ARG A 344 19.22 -4.42 5.38
CA ARG A 344 17.87 -3.86 5.25
C ARG A 344 16.99 -4.12 6.46
N HIS A 345 17.54 -4.67 7.54
CA HIS A 345 16.81 -5.04 8.76
C HIS A 345 15.73 -6.12 8.55
N GLN A 346 16.03 -7.12 7.73
CA GLN A 346 15.12 -8.21 7.35
C GLN A 346 15.66 -9.58 7.77
N ALA A 347 14.74 -10.46 8.17
CA ALA A 347 15.00 -11.88 8.26
C ALA A 347 15.09 -12.50 6.85
N SER A 348 15.70 -13.68 6.77
CA SER A 348 15.81 -14.46 5.52
C SER A 348 15.17 -15.84 5.71
N LEU A 349 14.48 -16.33 4.69
CA LEU A 349 14.06 -17.73 4.58
C LEU A 349 14.82 -18.38 3.42
N VAL A 350 15.61 -19.42 3.71
CA VAL A 350 16.55 -20.04 2.76
C VAL A 350 16.18 -21.49 2.51
N THR A 351 16.13 -21.87 1.24
CA THR A 351 15.81 -23.24 0.83
C THR A 351 17.00 -24.19 0.95
N PHE A 352 16.77 -25.31 1.63
CA PHE A 352 17.70 -26.43 1.77
C PHE A 352 17.20 -27.61 0.94
N GLN A 353 18.13 -28.26 0.25
CA GLN A 353 17.81 -29.26 -0.76
C GLN A 353 17.40 -30.58 -0.12
N LEU A 354 16.24 -31.10 -0.53
CA LEU A 354 15.62 -32.32 0.00
C LEU A 354 15.34 -33.34 -1.10
N GLN A 355 15.08 -32.90 -2.34
CA GLN A 355 14.70 -33.77 -3.45
C GLN A 355 15.68 -34.94 -3.64
N GLY A 356 16.98 -34.66 -3.56
CA GLY A 356 18.02 -35.69 -3.47
C GLY A 356 19.26 -35.45 -4.31
N TYR A 357 19.24 -34.48 -5.23
CA TYR A 357 20.37 -34.15 -6.10
C TYR A 357 20.46 -32.63 -6.33
N VAL A 358 21.68 -32.16 -6.61
CA VAL A 358 21.98 -30.74 -6.92
C VAL A 358 22.96 -30.65 -8.09
N SER A 359 22.94 -29.54 -8.83
CA SER A 359 23.77 -29.39 -10.04
C SER A 359 25.26 -29.58 -9.77
N ALA A 360 25.92 -30.46 -10.53
CA ALA A 360 27.37 -30.66 -10.45
C ALA A 360 28.16 -29.60 -11.22
N ASP A 361 27.55 -29.03 -12.26
CA ASP A 361 28.17 -28.16 -13.25
C ASP A 361 27.28 -26.97 -13.64
N LYS A 362 27.77 -26.15 -14.57
CA LYS A 362 27.07 -25.00 -15.17
C LYS A 362 27.00 -25.14 -16.70
N ASP A 363 26.96 -26.38 -17.19
CA ASP A 363 27.17 -26.72 -18.60
C ASP A 363 25.89 -26.69 -19.45
N GLY A 364 24.87 -25.97 -18.98
CA GLY A 364 23.63 -25.75 -19.69
C GLY A 364 22.69 -26.95 -19.63
N SER A 365 21.91 -27.14 -20.69
CA SER A 365 20.79 -28.09 -20.74
C SER A 365 21.16 -29.52 -20.34
N VAL A 366 20.28 -30.11 -19.53
CA VAL A 366 20.28 -31.53 -19.16
C VAL A 366 19.18 -32.23 -19.96
N ASP A 367 19.49 -33.37 -20.57
CA ASP A 367 18.47 -34.20 -21.21
C ASP A 367 17.87 -35.14 -20.16
N ALA A 368 16.64 -34.84 -19.72
CA ALA A 368 15.92 -35.62 -18.72
C ALA A 368 15.73 -37.11 -19.11
N ASN A 369 15.91 -37.48 -20.39
CA ASN A 369 15.72 -38.85 -20.88
C ASN A 369 17.02 -39.65 -21.02
N LYS A 370 18.20 -39.04 -20.88
CA LYS A 370 19.48 -39.72 -21.15
C LYS A 370 20.09 -40.46 -19.96
N GLY A 371 19.56 -40.25 -18.76
CA GLY A 371 20.09 -40.89 -17.54
C GLY A 371 21.42 -40.28 -17.06
N ASP A 372 21.72 -39.04 -17.45
CA ASP A 372 22.97 -38.32 -17.13
C ASP A 372 23.05 -37.84 -15.65
N LEU A 373 22.24 -38.42 -14.75
CA LEU A 373 22.08 -37.96 -13.36
C LEU A 373 23.41 -37.95 -12.60
N ALA A 374 24.25 -38.97 -12.78
CA ALA A 374 25.54 -39.08 -12.09
C ALA A 374 26.62 -38.14 -12.65
N ASP A 375 26.49 -37.70 -13.90
CA ASP A 375 27.45 -36.82 -14.56
C ASP A 375 27.12 -35.34 -14.34
N ARG A 376 25.82 -35.01 -14.26
CA ARG A 376 25.30 -33.64 -14.21
C ARG A 376 24.87 -33.20 -12.82
N PHE A 377 24.76 -34.13 -11.88
CA PHE A 377 24.32 -33.85 -10.52
C PHE A 377 25.13 -34.59 -9.46
N LYS A 378 25.19 -33.97 -8.27
CA LYS A 378 25.72 -34.57 -7.06
C LYS A 378 24.59 -34.97 -6.13
N LYS A 379 24.80 -36.05 -5.39
CA LYS A 379 23.83 -36.56 -4.44
C LYS A 379 23.79 -35.70 -3.18
N VAL A 380 22.61 -35.32 -2.74
CA VAL A 380 22.40 -34.69 -1.44
C VAL A 380 22.54 -35.72 -0.34
N VAL A 381 23.38 -35.42 0.66
CA VAL A 381 23.54 -36.20 1.87
C VAL A 381 23.27 -35.30 3.07
N PHE A 382 22.35 -35.68 3.95
CA PHE A 382 21.91 -34.77 5.01
C PHE A 382 22.95 -34.58 6.12
N LYS A 383 23.68 -35.65 6.49
CA LYS A 383 24.67 -35.64 7.57
C LYS A 383 26.04 -36.11 7.06
N LYS A 384 27.06 -35.26 7.16
CA LYS A 384 28.40 -35.56 6.63
C LYS A 384 29.15 -36.66 7.38
N GLY A 385 29.03 -36.70 8.71
CA GLY A 385 29.70 -37.70 9.56
C GLY A 385 31.24 -37.59 9.62
N SER A 386 31.81 -36.50 9.11
CA SER A 386 33.24 -36.16 9.17
C SER A 386 33.42 -34.65 9.41
N ALA A 387 34.67 -34.17 9.48
CA ALA A 387 34.94 -32.76 9.74
C ALA A 387 34.36 -31.86 8.63
N PHE A 388 33.74 -30.75 9.06
CA PHE A 388 33.25 -29.71 8.15
C PHE A 388 34.37 -28.79 7.67
N SER A 389 34.18 -28.17 6.50
CA SER A 389 35.12 -27.30 5.82
C SER A 389 34.40 -26.11 5.18
N LEU A 390 34.99 -24.91 5.25
CA LEU A 390 34.52 -23.75 4.49
C LEU A 390 34.87 -23.82 3.00
N THR A 391 35.71 -24.78 2.63
CA THR A 391 36.10 -25.13 1.27
C THR A 391 35.75 -26.60 1.05
N PRO A 392 34.47 -26.94 0.84
CA PRO A 392 34.04 -28.32 0.58
C PRO A 392 34.66 -28.87 -0.71
N SER A 393 34.69 -30.20 -0.86
CA SER A 393 35.27 -30.84 -2.04
C SER A 393 34.28 -30.81 -3.21
N THR A 394 34.57 -30.01 -4.23
CA THR A 394 33.77 -30.03 -5.46
C THR A 394 34.01 -31.27 -6.33
N SER A 395 35.00 -32.11 -6.01
CA SER A 395 35.32 -33.32 -6.79
C SER A 395 34.61 -34.59 -6.35
N ASP A 396 34.06 -34.63 -5.13
CA ASP A 396 33.32 -35.81 -4.66
C ASP A 396 31.87 -35.83 -5.18
N ALA A 397 31.20 -36.98 -5.08
CA ALA A 397 29.87 -37.20 -5.64
C ALA A 397 28.72 -36.67 -4.77
N ASN A 398 29.01 -36.10 -3.59
CA ASN A 398 28.01 -35.74 -2.59
C ASN A 398 28.04 -34.24 -2.29
N VAL A 399 26.95 -33.73 -1.74
CA VAL A 399 26.84 -32.38 -1.17
C VAL A 399 26.12 -32.49 0.16
N TYR A 400 26.72 -31.92 1.21
CA TYR A 400 26.26 -32.13 2.60
C TYR A 400 25.45 -30.95 3.14
N MET A 401 24.24 -31.20 3.62
CA MET A 401 23.33 -30.14 4.08
C MET A 401 23.65 -29.63 5.50
N ASP A 402 24.11 -30.50 6.41
CA ASP A 402 24.58 -30.07 7.73
C ASP A 402 25.87 -29.24 7.63
N GLU A 403 26.76 -29.59 6.70
CA GLU A 403 27.94 -28.78 6.37
C GLU A 403 27.55 -27.43 5.77
N PHE A 404 26.54 -27.39 4.89
CA PHE A 404 26.03 -26.14 4.34
C PHE A 404 25.53 -25.19 5.44
N ALA A 405 24.67 -25.68 6.34
CA ALA A 405 24.20 -24.92 7.49
C ALA A 405 25.37 -24.47 8.37
N TRP A 406 26.32 -25.36 8.66
CA TRP A 406 27.52 -25.01 9.42
C TRP A 406 28.32 -23.89 8.74
N ALA A 407 28.55 -23.99 7.42
CA ALA A 407 29.32 -23.02 6.65
C ALA A 407 28.65 -21.64 6.63
N LEU A 408 27.32 -21.57 6.48
CA LEU A 408 26.57 -20.33 6.59
C LEU A 408 26.74 -19.70 7.99
N ASN A 409 26.61 -20.49 9.06
CA ASN A 409 26.79 -19.99 10.42
C ASN A 409 28.23 -19.56 10.73
N GLN A 410 29.25 -20.16 10.10
CA GLN A 410 30.63 -19.66 10.21
C GLN A 410 30.84 -18.33 9.49
N LYS A 411 30.22 -18.17 8.31
CA LYS A 411 30.29 -16.94 7.52
C LYS A 411 29.45 -15.81 8.14
N GLN A 412 28.42 -16.16 8.92
CA GLN A 412 27.48 -15.23 9.52
C GLN A 412 27.03 -15.81 10.88
N SER A 413 27.74 -15.41 11.93
CA SER A 413 27.61 -16.05 13.26
C SER A 413 26.23 -15.84 13.88
N GLY A 414 25.61 -16.93 14.35
CA GLY A 414 24.39 -16.88 15.15
C GLY A 414 23.10 -16.71 14.36
N ILE A 415 23.14 -16.81 13.02
CA ILE A 415 21.97 -16.56 12.15
C ILE A 415 20.80 -17.53 12.38
N PHE A 416 21.06 -18.76 12.83
CA PHE A 416 20.01 -19.77 13.08
C PHE A 416 19.45 -19.75 14.51
N THR A 417 19.79 -18.77 15.32
CA THR A 417 19.30 -18.65 16.70
C THR A 417 18.00 -17.83 16.75
N THR A 418 17.14 -18.09 17.73
CA THR A 418 15.89 -17.32 17.88
C THR A 418 16.11 -15.90 18.42
N ASN A 419 17.31 -15.61 18.95
CA ASN A 419 17.68 -14.30 19.50
C ASN A 419 18.40 -13.38 18.50
N ALA A 420 18.63 -13.85 17.26
CA ALA A 420 19.17 -13.00 16.22
C ALA A 420 18.20 -11.85 15.92
N SER A 421 18.72 -10.62 15.80
CA SER A 421 17.90 -9.45 15.42
C SER A 421 17.20 -9.66 14.08
N TYR A 422 17.87 -10.39 13.18
CA TYR A 422 17.42 -10.71 11.82
C TYR A 422 17.73 -12.19 11.54
N PRO A 423 16.87 -13.11 12.01
CA PRO A 423 17.14 -14.54 11.94
C PRO A 423 17.10 -15.06 10.50
N THR A 424 17.80 -16.16 10.28
CA THR A 424 17.69 -16.98 9.06
C THR A 424 16.90 -18.24 9.39
N PHE A 425 15.82 -18.46 8.64
CA PHE A 425 14.97 -19.62 8.69
C PHE A 425 15.28 -20.57 7.53
N VAL A 426 14.93 -21.85 7.69
CA VAL A 426 15.16 -22.90 6.69
C VAL A 426 13.84 -23.35 6.09
N SER A 427 13.75 -23.34 4.76
CA SER A 427 12.69 -23.95 3.95
C SER A 427 13.15 -25.32 3.46
N LEU A 428 12.32 -26.34 3.61
CA LEU A 428 12.61 -27.69 3.16
C LEU A 428 12.23 -27.85 1.68
N ASP A 429 13.18 -27.54 0.81
CA ASP A 429 13.04 -27.63 -0.65
C ASP A 429 11.87 -26.77 -1.18
N ASN A 430 11.24 -27.17 -2.27
CA ASN A 430 10.13 -26.46 -2.90
C ASN A 430 9.19 -27.43 -3.63
N GLU A 431 7.88 -27.35 -3.34
CA GLU A 431 6.81 -27.97 -4.12
C GLU A 431 7.06 -29.46 -4.46
N PRO A 432 7.21 -30.32 -3.43
CA PRO A 432 7.66 -31.70 -3.63
C PRO A 432 6.70 -32.54 -4.48
N GLU A 433 5.44 -32.12 -4.56
CA GLU A 433 4.42 -32.75 -5.40
C GLU A 433 4.62 -32.50 -6.90
N LEU A 434 5.37 -31.46 -7.26
CA LEU A 434 5.68 -31.09 -8.64
C LEU A 434 7.09 -31.50 -9.06
N TRP A 435 7.85 -32.19 -8.20
CA TRP A 435 9.21 -32.61 -8.53
C TRP A 435 9.31 -33.43 -9.82
N ASN A 436 8.32 -34.26 -10.14
CA ASN A 436 8.33 -35.09 -11.36
C ASN A 436 7.92 -34.33 -12.63
N SER A 437 7.36 -33.12 -12.50
CA SER A 437 7.08 -32.23 -13.62
C SER A 437 8.15 -31.15 -13.77
N THR A 438 8.47 -30.47 -12.67
CA THR A 438 9.40 -29.34 -12.65
C THR A 438 10.84 -29.83 -12.74
N HIS A 439 11.18 -30.91 -12.05
CA HIS A 439 12.54 -31.44 -11.95
C HIS A 439 12.63 -32.90 -12.41
N SER A 440 11.98 -33.19 -13.55
CA SER A 440 11.92 -34.55 -14.11
C SER A 440 13.29 -35.14 -14.47
N GLU A 441 14.30 -34.29 -14.69
CA GLU A 441 15.70 -34.64 -14.89
C GLU A 441 16.35 -35.27 -13.64
N ILE A 442 15.78 -35.02 -12.46
CA ILE A 442 16.20 -35.62 -11.18
C ILE A 442 15.20 -36.69 -10.73
N GLN A 443 13.92 -36.33 -10.67
CA GLN A 443 12.86 -37.16 -10.10
C GLN A 443 12.40 -38.27 -11.06
N GLY A 444 12.60 -38.09 -12.37
CA GLY A 444 11.93 -38.87 -13.40
C GLY A 444 10.45 -38.54 -13.52
N THR A 445 9.71 -39.31 -14.33
CA THR A 445 8.27 -39.10 -14.56
C THR A 445 7.40 -39.55 -13.39
N GLY A 446 7.93 -40.38 -12.49
CA GLY A 446 7.23 -40.87 -11.31
C GLY A 446 7.18 -39.83 -10.20
N MET A 447 6.00 -39.61 -9.64
CA MET A 447 5.83 -38.75 -8.46
C MET A 447 6.62 -39.27 -7.26
N ALA A 448 7.12 -38.35 -6.43
CA ALA A 448 7.63 -38.72 -5.12
C ALA A 448 6.48 -39.30 -4.27
N THR A 449 6.74 -40.35 -3.51
CA THR A 449 5.74 -40.87 -2.58
C THR A 449 5.71 -40.00 -1.32
N SER A 450 4.53 -39.86 -0.70
CA SER A 450 4.38 -39.13 0.57
C SER A 450 5.29 -39.69 1.66
N GLY A 451 5.43 -41.03 1.74
CA GLY A 451 6.29 -41.70 2.70
C GLY A 451 7.78 -41.42 2.49
N ASP A 452 8.26 -41.45 1.24
CA ASP A 452 9.66 -41.12 0.94
C ASP A 452 9.97 -39.65 1.25
N TYR A 453 9.04 -38.76 0.93
CA TYR A 453 9.17 -37.34 1.27
C TYR A 453 9.26 -37.13 2.80
N ILE A 454 8.35 -37.71 3.58
CA ILE A 454 8.37 -37.64 5.05
C ILE A 454 9.68 -38.22 5.62
N ALA A 455 10.14 -39.35 5.10
CA ALA A 455 11.40 -39.96 5.53
C ALA A 455 12.61 -39.05 5.26
N LYS A 456 12.66 -38.41 4.08
CA LYS A 456 13.68 -37.41 3.74
C LYS A 456 13.58 -36.22 4.70
N THR A 457 12.39 -35.69 4.95
CA THR A 457 12.19 -34.58 5.89
C THR A 457 12.73 -34.92 7.27
N ILE A 458 12.40 -36.08 7.83
CA ILE A 458 12.89 -36.52 9.14
C ILE A 458 14.43 -36.61 9.15
N GLY A 459 15.02 -37.12 8.07
CA GLY A 459 16.47 -37.22 7.90
C GLY A 459 17.17 -35.86 7.93
N LEU A 460 16.71 -34.92 7.09
CA LEU A 460 17.31 -33.59 6.98
C LEU A 460 17.11 -32.78 8.27
N THR A 461 15.90 -32.74 8.80
CA THR A 461 15.58 -31.98 10.01
C THR A 461 16.38 -32.45 11.23
N LYS A 462 16.60 -33.76 11.39
CA LYS A 462 17.48 -34.30 12.43
C LYS A 462 18.92 -33.82 12.26
N ALA A 463 19.47 -33.91 11.04
CA ALA A 463 20.84 -33.48 10.75
C ALA A 463 21.05 -31.98 11.05
N LEU A 464 20.07 -31.15 10.70
CA LEU A 464 20.09 -29.71 10.99
C LEU A 464 19.95 -29.41 12.49
N LYS A 465 18.97 -30.03 13.19
CA LYS A 465 18.72 -29.82 14.63
C LYS A 465 19.78 -30.45 15.54
N ASP A 466 20.59 -31.38 15.03
CA ASP A 466 21.80 -31.86 15.70
C ASP A 466 22.85 -30.75 15.83
N GLN A 467 23.00 -29.91 14.79
CA GLN A 467 23.94 -28.79 14.77
C GLN A 467 23.34 -27.52 15.40
N PHE A 468 22.09 -27.21 15.08
CA PHE A 468 21.40 -25.98 15.46
C PHE A 468 20.03 -26.29 16.07
N PRO A 469 19.97 -26.59 17.39
CA PRO A 469 18.72 -26.99 18.04
C PRO A 469 17.58 -25.96 17.94
N GLU A 470 17.93 -24.67 17.86
CA GLU A 470 16.97 -23.54 17.77
C GLU A 470 16.55 -23.18 16.34
N MET A 471 17.16 -23.79 15.31
CA MET A 471 16.89 -23.45 13.90
C MET A 471 15.41 -23.63 13.58
N VAL A 472 14.74 -22.59 13.06
CA VAL A 472 13.32 -22.68 12.71
C VAL A 472 13.18 -23.26 11.29
N ILE A 473 12.46 -24.37 11.19
CA ILE A 473 12.30 -25.14 9.93
C ILE A 473 10.85 -25.08 9.42
N PHE A 474 10.73 -24.77 8.13
CA PHE A 474 9.50 -24.66 7.34
C PHE A 474 9.34 -25.87 6.40
N GLY A 475 8.13 -26.41 6.32
CA GLY A 475 7.77 -27.46 5.37
C GLY A 475 6.30 -27.85 5.52
N PRO A 476 5.68 -28.54 4.55
CA PRO A 476 6.26 -29.17 3.37
C PRO A 476 6.61 -28.27 2.18
N VAL A 477 6.18 -27.00 2.20
CA VAL A 477 6.31 -26.08 1.05
C VAL A 477 5.45 -26.54 -0.14
N HIS A 478 4.19 -26.85 0.13
CA HIS A 478 3.23 -27.32 -0.88
C HIS A 478 3.02 -26.31 -2.02
N TYR A 479 2.81 -26.78 -3.25
CA TYR A 479 2.49 -25.88 -4.38
C TYR A 479 1.08 -25.25 -4.30
N GLY A 480 0.16 -25.90 -3.58
CA GLY A 480 -1.24 -25.49 -3.55
C GLY A 480 -2.17 -26.50 -2.88
N PHE A 481 -3.47 -26.38 -3.15
CA PHE A 481 -4.51 -27.10 -2.43
C PHE A 481 -4.39 -28.64 -2.52
N LEU A 482 -4.13 -29.22 -3.70
CA LEU A 482 -4.00 -30.69 -3.81
C LEU A 482 -2.75 -31.21 -3.10
N GLY A 483 -1.68 -30.43 -3.03
CA GLY A 483 -0.50 -30.81 -2.26
C GLY A 483 -0.84 -31.01 -0.78
N MET A 484 -1.55 -30.04 -0.20
CA MET A 484 -2.03 -30.13 1.19
C MET A 484 -3.06 -31.25 1.39
N TYR A 485 -3.98 -31.42 0.42
CA TYR A 485 -5.10 -32.34 0.54
C TYR A 485 -4.69 -33.81 0.37
N ASN A 486 -4.01 -34.16 -0.71
CA ASN A 486 -3.71 -35.56 -1.06
C ASN A 486 -2.34 -35.75 -1.70
N PHE A 487 -1.39 -34.83 -1.47
CA PHE A 487 -0.04 -34.89 -2.03
C PHE A 487 -0.06 -35.10 -3.56
N GLN A 488 -0.94 -34.36 -4.24
CA GLN A 488 -1.15 -34.43 -5.70
C GLN A 488 -1.61 -35.83 -6.17
N ASP A 489 -2.62 -36.37 -5.50
CA ASP A 489 -3.23 -37.67 -5.82
C ASP A 489 -2.35 -38.90 -5.53
N ASP A 490 -1.59 -38.84 -4.44
CA ASP A 490 -0.86 -39.98 -3.90
C ASP A 490 -1.81 -41.16 -3.58
N LYS A 491 -1.65 -42.25 -4.33
CA LYS A 491 -2.47 -43.47 -4.25
C LYS A 491 -2.07 -44.43 -3.13
N THR A 492 -0.97 -44.14 -2.42
CA THR A 492 -0.51 -45.00 -1.32
C THR A 492 -1.35 -44.84 -0.06
N GLU A 493 -2.20 -43.82 -0.01
CA GLU A 493 -3.06 -43.48 1.12
C GLU A 493 -4.49 -43.20 0.65
N SER A 494 -5.47 -43.38 1.54
CA SER A 494 -6.88 -43.04 1.27
C SER A 494 -7.23 -41.69 1.87
N TYR A 495 -6.88 -40.60 1.18
CA TYR A 495 -7.23 -39.24 1.60
C TYR A 495 -8.73 -38.95 1.42
N SER A 496 -9.27 -38.10 2.30
CA SER A 496 -10.68 -37.72 2.34
C SER A 496 -10.84 -36.31 2.90
N ASN A 497 -12.06 -35.77 2.92
CA ASN A 497 -12.33 -34.45 3.51
C ASN A 497 -11.93 -34.35 4.99
N ASP A 498 -11.92 -35.47 5.73
CA ASP A 498 -11.56 -35.49 7.16
C ASP A 498 -10.07 -35.83 7.41
N TYR A 499 -9.40 -36.43 6.42
CA TYR A 499 -8.00 -36.89 6.54
C TYR A 499 -7.19 -36.52 5.31
N TRP A 500 -6.35 -35.50 5.43
CA TRP A 500 -5.53 -34.92 4.39
C TRP A 500 -4.08 -35.40 4.52
N PHE A 501 -3.26 -35.13 3.50
CA PHE A 501 -1.81 -35.29 3.62
C PHE A 501 -1.25 -34.47 4.79
N THR A 502 -1.81 -33.29 5.08
CA THR A 502 -1.49 -32.51 6.30
C THR A 502 -1.56 -33.36 7.57
N ASP A 503 -2.60 -34.19 7.73
CA ASP A 503 -2.77 -35.02 8.93
C ASP A 503 -1.70 -36.10 9.02
N LYS A 504 -1.38 -36.76 7.90
CA LYS A 504 -0.31 -37.76 7.78
C LYS A 504 1.04 -37.14 8.12
N TYR A 505 1.39 -36.04 7.44
CA TYR A 505 2.67 -35.35 7.60
C TYR A 505 2.90 -34.89 9.04
N LEU A 506 1.94 -34.18 9.64
CA LEU A 506 2.06 -33.70 11.01
C LEU A 506 2.15 -34.86 12.02
N SER A 507 1.37 -35.92 11.84
CA SER A 507 1.35 -37.07 12.77
C SER A 507 2.68 -37.84 12.74
N GLU A 508 3.21 -38.11 11.54
CA GLU A 508 4.46 -38.85 11.39
C GLU A 508 5.67 -38.06 11.86
N LEU A 509 5.78 -36.77 11.51
CA LEU A 509 6.88 -35.93 12.02
C LEU A 509 6.77 -35.69 13.52
N LYS A 510 5.55 -35.56 14.07
CA LYS A 510 5.37 -35.46 15.53
C LYS A 510 5.89 -36.71 16.22
N LYS A 511 5.48 -37.89 15.75
CA LYS A 511 5.95 -39.18 16.29
C LYS A 511 7.48 -39.28 16.22
N ALA A 512 8.07 -38.88 15.09
CA ALA A 512 9.53 -38.86 14.91
C ALA A 512 10.22 -37.84 15.84
N SER A 513 9.58 -36.70 16.09
CA SER A 513 10.08 -35.65 17.01
C SER A 513 10.05 -36.11 18.46
N ASP A 514 8.95 -36.74 18.89
CA ASP A 514 8.81 -37.29 20.24
C ASP A 514 9.88 -38.37 20.50
N ALA A 515 10.15 -39.23 19.51
CA ALA A 515 11.20 -40.23 19.60
C ALA A 515 12.62 -39.64 19.57
N TYR A 516 12.82 -38.51 18.88
CA TYR A 516 14.10 -37.82 18.78
C TYR A 516 14.41 -36.91 19.99
N GLY A 517 13.36 -36.46 20.70
CA GLY A 517 13.49 -35.54 21.84
C GLY A 517 13.63 -34.07 21.45
N LYS A 518 13.51 -33.73 20.16
CA LYS A 518 13.50 -32.34 19.65
C LYS A 518 12.41 -32.20 18.59
N ARG A 519 11.78 -31.01 18.52
CA ARG A 519 10.82 -30.68 17.47
C ARG A 519 11.52 -30.65 16.10
N LEU A 520 10.99 -31.40 15.13
CA LEU A 520 11.56 -31.52 13.78
C LEU A 520 10.95 -30.56 12.75
N LEU A 521 9.75 -30.05 13.01
CA LEU A 521 9.07 -29.06 12.17
C LEU A 521 8.60 -27.91 13.05
N ASP A 522 8.90 -26.68 12.69
CA ASP A 522 8.47 -25.50 13.48
C ASP A 522 7.28 -24.79 12.81
N VAL A 523 7.25 -24.77 11.48
CA VAL A 523 6.28 -24.03 10.68
C VAL A 523 5.74 -24.92 9.56
N TYR A 524 4.43 -25.16 9.57
CA TYR A 524 3.72 -25.78 8.46
C TYR A 524 3.59 -24.78 7.31
N ASP A 525 4.04 -25.16 6.12
CA ASP A 525 4.25 -24.23 5.01
C ASP A 525 3.59 -24.69 3.70
N PHE A 526 2.98 -23.74 2.99
CA PHE A 526 2.29 -23.96 1.72
C PHE A 526 2.25 -22.70 0.85
N HIS A 527 2.03 -22.88 -0.45
CA HIS A 527 1.82 -21.82 -1.41
C HIS A 527 0.33 -21.64 -1.69
N TRP A 528 -0.08 -20.39 -1.94
CA TRP A 528 -1.47 -20.00 -2.16
C TRP A 528 -1.61 -19.02 -3.31
N TYR A 529 -1.63 -19.56 -4.53
CA TYR A 529 -2.07 -18.83 -5.71
C TYR A 529 -3.58 -18.95 -5.81
N SER A 530 -4.32 -17.86 -5.60
CA SER A 530 -5.79 -17.92 -5.55
C SER A 530 -6.39 -18.55 -6.82
N GLU A 531 -7.24 -19.56 -6.63
CA GLU A 531 -7.96 -20.25 -7.70
C GLU A 531 -9.33 -19.62 -7.98
N ALA A 532 -9.68 -18.56 -7.24
CA ALA A 532 -10.90 -17.81 -7.46
C ALA A 532 -11.00 -17.34 -8.92
N GLN A 533 -12.21 -17.40 -9.46
CA GLN A 533 -12.50 -17.01 -10.83
C GLN A 533 -13.59 -15.95 -10.89
N SER A 534 -13.48 -15.06 -11.86
CA SER A 534 -14.60 -14.25 -12.32
C SER A 534 -15.69 -15.09 -13.00
N SER A 535 -16.84 -14.49 -13.26
CA SER A 535 -17.99 -15.11 -13.91
C SER A 535 -17.64 -15.64 -15.31
N ASP A 536 -16.70 -15.02 -16.01
CA ASP A 536 -16.16 -15.47 -17.31
C ASP A 536 -15.16 -16.64 -17.22
N GLY A 537 -14.79 -17.09 -16.02
CA GLY A 537 -13.85 -18.19 -15.79
C GLY A 537 -12.38 -17.76 -15.70
N SER A 538 -12.08 -16.45 -15.79
CA SER A 538 -10.71 -15.96 -15.62
C SER A 538 -10.26 -16.12 -14.16
N ARG A 539 -9.16 -16.83 -13.94
CA ARG A 539 -8.55 -16.97 -12.62
C ARG A 539 -7.94 -15.64 -12.18
N VAL A 540 -8.17 -15.23 -10.94
CA VAL A 540 -7.75 -13.92 -10.43
C VAL A 540 -6.24 -13.72 -10.53
N SER A 541 -5.43 -14.76 -10.34
CA SER A 541 -3.97 -14.63 -10.43
C SER A 541 -3.43 -14.37 -11.83
N GLY A 542 -4.25 -14.56 -12.87
CA GLY A 542 -3.93 -14.15 -14.23
C GLY A 542 -4.34 -12.70 -14.55
N LEU A 543 -5.04 -12.01 -13.64
CA LEU A 543 -5.64 -10.71 -13.88
C LEU A 543 -4.74 -9.56 -13.39
N THR A 544 -3.58 -9.40 -14.02
CA THR A 544 -2.55 -8.43 -13.56
C THR A 544 -2.68 -7.04 -14.21
N GLY A 545 -3.51 -6.90 -15.24
CA GLY A 545 -3.63 -5.68 -16.05
C GLY A 545 -4.30 -4.49 -15.37
N SER A 546 -4.10 -3.29 -15.93
CA SER A 546 -4.68 -2.04 -15.41
C SER A 546 -6.15 -1.81 -15.83
N SER A 547 -6.69 -2.65 -16.71
CA SER A 547 -8.08 -2.59 -17.19
C SER A 547 -8.76 -3.91 -16.89
N LEU A 548 -9.71 -3.88 -15.95
CA LEU A 548 -10.45 -5.05 -15.47
C LEU A 548 -11.95 -4.76 -15.53
N THR A 549 -12.76 -5.79 -15.77
CA THR A 549 -14.22 -5.66 -15.66
C THR A 549 -14.63 -5.54 -14.19
N ALA A 550 -15.84 -5.04 -13.91
CA ALA A 550 -16.34 -4.95 -12.54
C ALA A 550 -16.39 -6.32 -11.84
N ASP A 551 -16.75 -7.37 -12.58
CA ASP A 551 -16.80 -8.75 -12.10
C ASP A 551 -15.39 -9.30 -11.78
N GLN A 552 -14.40 -9.02 -12.64
CA GLN A 552 -12.99 -9.34 -12.38
C GLN A 552 -12.45 -8.61 -11.14
N VAL A 553 -12.77 -7.33 -10.99
CA VAL A 553 -12.43 -6.55 -9.79
C VAL A 553 -13.03 -7.19 -8.54
N GLN A 554 -14.32 -7.56 -8.58
CA GLN A 554 -14.99 -8.20 -7.44
C GLN A 554 -14.38 -9.58 -7.10
N ALA A 555 -14.08 -10.41 -8.11
CA ALA A 555 -13.40 -11.68 -7.87
C ALA A 555 -12.05 -11.50 -7.16
N ILE A 556 -11.24 -10.52 -7.57
CA ILE A 556 -9.95 -10.20 -6.94
C ILE A 556 -10.15 -9.77 -5.48
N VAL A 557 -10.98 -8.75 -5.23
CA VAL A 557 -11.09 -8.17 -3.87
C VAL A 557 -11.74 -9.10 -2.87
N GLN A 558 -12.61 -10.01 -3.30
CA GLN A 558 -13.26 -11.01 -2.44
C GLN A 558 -12.37 -12.25 -2.21
N SER A 559 -11.45 -12.57 -3.11
CA SER A 559 -10.65 -13.79 -3.04
C SER A 559 -9.86 -14.02 -1.74
N PRO A 560 -9.34 -13.00 -1.01
CA PRO A 560 -8.65 -13.23 0.27
C PRO A 560 -9.54 -13.87 1.34
N ARG A 561 -10.88 -13.74 1.23
CA ARG A 561 -11.82 -14.35 2.17
C ARG A 561 -11.70 -15.88 2.20
N SER A 562 -11.25 -16.52 1.12
CA SER A 562 -10.98 -17.97 1.10
C SER A 562 -9.94 -18.42 2.12
N LEU A 563 -9.10 -17.50 2.60
CA LEU A 563 -8.13 -17.78 3.65
C LEU A 563 -8.78 -18.05 5.00
N TRP A 564 -9.89 -17.39 5.36
CA TRP A 564 -10.38 -17.37 6.74
C TRP A 564 -11.90 -17.36 6.93
N ASP A 565 -12.68 -16.94 5.93
CA ASP A 565 -14.11 -16.72 6.06
C ASP A 565 -14.88 -18.03 5.87
N PRO A 566 -15.54 -18.57 6.91
CA PRO A 566 -16.30 -19.82 6.82
C PRO A 566 -17.64 -19.65 6.10
N THR A 567 -17.98 -18.45 5.61
CA THR A 567 -19.22 -18.15 4.88
C THR A 567 -18.99 -17.85 3.40
N TYR A 568 -17.74 -17.63 3.00
CA TYR A 568 -17.38 -17.31 1.62
C TYR A 568 -17.08 -18.54 0.79
N THR A 569 -17.84 -18.74 -0.28
CA THR A 569 -17.56 -19.76 -1.29
C THR A 569 -17.16 -19.07 -2.59
N GLU A 570 -15.87 -19.08 -2.90
CA GLU A 570 -15.37 -18.59 -4.19
C GLU A 570 -15.86 -19.48 -5.34
N LYS A 571 -15.85 -18.93 -6.56
CA LYS A 571 -15.97 -19.73 -7.78
C LYS A 571 -14.59 -20.30 -8.13
N SER A 572 -14.36 -21.58 -7.86
CA SER A 572 -13.14 -22.28 -8.27
C SER A 572 -13.37 -23.79 -8.33
N TRP A 573 -12.42 -24.52 -8.89
CA TRP A 573 -12.46 -25.98 -8.87
C TRP A 573 -12.34 -26.54 -7.44
N ILE A 574 -11.71 -25.80 -6.51
CA ILE A 574 -11.55 -26.22 -5.11
C ILE A 574 -12.92 -26.30 -4.44
N THR A 575 -13.72 -25.23 -4.53
CA THR A 575 -15.05 -25.20 -3.93
C THR A 575 -16.03 -26.11 -4.64
N GLN A 576 -15.90 -26.24 -5.96
CA GLN A 576 -16.78 -27.06 -6.78
C GLN A 576 -16.59 -28.57 -6.58
N TRP A 577 -15.34 -29.03 -6.43
CA TRP A 577 -15.04 -30.46 -6.48
C TRP A 577 -14.42 -31.03 -5.21
N MET A 578 -13.81 -30.19 -4.38
CA MET A 578 -13.10 -30.65 -3.18
C MET A 578 -13.90 -30.36 -1.91
N THR A 579 -14.18 -29.08 -1.65
CA THR A 579 -14.77 -28.68 -0.36
C THR A 579 -16.29 -28.62 -0.39
N ASN A 580 -16.93 -28.51 -1.56
CA ASN A 580 -18.39 -28.34 -1.72
C ASN A 580 -18.96 -27.20 -0.85
N GLY A 581 -18.19 -26.12 -0.70
CA GLY A 581 -18.46 -25.03 0.22
C GLY A 581 -17.19 -24.23 0.55
N PRO A 582 -17.24 -23.36 1.57
CA PRO A 582 -16.13 -22.47 1.93
C PRO A 582 -14.79 -23.19 2.13
N ILE A 583 -13.73 -22.57 1.62
CA ILE A 583 -12.37 -23.12 1.75
C ILE A 583 -11.88 -22.93 3.20
N ASN A 584 -11.86 -21.69 3.71
CA ASN A 584 -11.36 -21.33 5.05
C ASN A 584 -10.05 -22.06 5.39
N ILE A 585 -9.04 -21.91 4.53
CA ILE A 585 -7.84 -22.77 4.59
C ILE A 585 -7.05 -22.57 5.88
N LEU A 586 -6.91 -21.34 6.39
CA LEU A 586 -6.19 -21.07 7.64
C LEU A 586 -6.92 -21.69 8.83
N GLY A 587 -8.25 -21.57 8.88
CA GLY A 587 -9.06 -22.20 9.93
C GLY A 587 -8.91 -23.73 9.93
N LYS A 588 -9.05 -24.36 8.74
CA LYS A 588 -8.91 -25.82 8.60
C LYS A 588 -7.53 -26.33 9.00
N LEU A 589 -6.46 -25.66 8.57
CA LEU A 589 -5.09 -26.04 8.93
C LEU A 589 -4.82 -25.82 10.42
N GLN A 590 -5.31 -24.71 10.99
CA GLN A 590 -5.15 -24.43 12.42
C GLN A 590 -5.86 -25.48 13.29
N ASP A 591 -7.05 -25.94 12.90
CA ASP A 591 -7.77 -27.01 13.60
C ASP A 591 -7.00 -28.34 13.57
N LYS A 592 -6.44 -28.71 12.41
CA LYS A 592 -5.58 -29.89 12.27
C LYS A 592 -4.32 -29.79 13.14
N ILE A 593 -3.67 -28.62 13.16
CA ILE A 593 -2.50 -28.34 14.02
C ILE A 593 -2.86 -28.45 15.50
N ASN A 594 -3.97 -27.83 15.93
CA ASN A 594 -4.44 -27.86 17.31
C ASN A 594 -4.75 -29.29 17.77
N LYS A 595 -5.23 -30.15 16.86
CA LYS A 595 -5.53 -31.55 17.13
C LYS A 595 -4.28 -32.43 17.19
N ILE A 596 -3.34 -32.25 16.25
CA ILE A 596 -2.24 -33.19 16.01
C ILE A 596 -0.95 -32.74 16.69
N TRP A 597 -0.54 -31.49 16.47
CA TRP A 597 0.75 -31.00 16.97
C TRP A 597 0.71 -29.52 17.39
N PRO A 598 0.06 -29.22 18.53
CA PRO A 598 -0.03 -27.87 19.08
C PRO A 598 1.33 -27.14 19.13
N GLY A 599 1.29 -25.85 18.85
CA GLY A 599 2.48 -24.99 18.80
C GLY A 599 3.24 -25.03 17.46
N THR A 600 2.83 -25.87 16.50
CA THR A 600 3.29 -25.74 15.11
C THR A 600 2.70 -24.46 14.53
N LYS A 601 3.51 -23.67 13.83
CA LYS A 601 3.07 -22.40 13.22
C LYS A 601 2.59 -22.62 11.78
N ILE A 602 2.00 -21.60 11.15
CA ILE A 602 1.61 -21.62 9.73
C ILE A 602 2.38 -20.54 8.97
N ALA A 603 2.86 -20.85 7.77
CA ALA A 603 3.38 -19.88 6.81
C ALA A 603 2.74 -20.05 5.43
N ILE A 604 2.73 -18.95 4.67
CA ILE A 604 2.39 -18.95 3.25
C ILE A 604 3.55 -18.36 2.45
N THR A 605 4.46 -19.20 1.98
CA THR A 605 5.75 -18.73 1.42
C THR A 605 5.72 -18.32 -0.05
N GLU A 606 4.63 -18.59 -0.75
CA GLU A 606 4.31 -17.96 -2.02
C GLU A 606 2.81 -17.71 -2.06
N TYR A 607 2.38 -16.53 -2.48
CA TYR A 607 0.97 -16.25 -2.69
C TYR A 607 0.75 -15.10 -3.66
N GLU A 608 -0.43 -15.09 -4.29
CA GLU A 608 -0.84 -14.12 -5.31
C GLU A 608 -2.38 -14.10 -5.41
N HIS A 609 -3.01 -12.92 -5.59
CA HIS A 609 -4.48 -12.71 -5.64
C HIS A 609 -4.98 -11.85 -6.83
N GLY A 610 -4.10 -11.46 -7.74
CA GLY A 610 -4.35 -10.65 -8.92
C GLY A 610 -4.34 -9.14 -8.67
N GLY A 611 -4.57 -8.41 -9.77
CA GLY A 611 -4.83 -6.97 -9.75
C GLY A 611 -3.59 -6.10 -9.59
N ASP A 612 -2.39 -6.60 -9.93
CA ASP A 612 -1.12 -5.94 -9.65
C ASP A 612 -0.98 -4.49 -10.16
N ASN A 613 -1.59 -4.20 -11.31
CA ASN A 613 -1.62 -2.87 -11.93
C ASN A 613 -2.96 -2.13 -11.74
N HIS A 614 -3.79 -2.58 -10.80
CA HIS A 614 -5.10 -2.02 -10.49
C HIS A 614 -5.31 -1.84 -8.99
N VAL A 615 -6.18 -0.92 -8.55
CA VAL A 615 -6.46 -0.71 -7.11
C VAL A 615 -7.01 -1.97 -6.42
N ALA A 616 -7.60 -2.89 -7.20
CA ALA A 616 -8.07 -4.19 -6.71
C ALA A 616 -6.94 -5.03 -6.09
N GLY A 617 -5.74 -5.02 -6.67
CA GLY A 617 -4.58 -5.72 -6.10
C GLY A 617 -4.11 -5.07 -4.80
N ALA A 618 -4.18 -3.73 -4.68
CA ALA A 618 -3.89 -3.06 -3.42
C ALA A 618 -4.86 -3.47 -2.30
N ILE A 619 -6.16 -3.59 -2.64
CA ILE A 619 -7.22 -4.03 -1.73
C ILE A 619 -6.99 -5.48 -1.30
N ALA A 620 -6.82 -6.39 -2.27
CA ALA A 620 -6.61 -7.81 -1.98
C ALA A 620 -5.35 -8.03 -1.14
N GLN A 621 -4.22 -7.40 -1.51
CA GLN A 621 -2.97 -7.53 -0.76
C GLN A 621 -3.06 -6.93 0.65
N ALA A 622 -3.68 -5.76 0.82
CA ALA A 622 -3.86 -5.15 2.14
C ALA A 622 -4.76 -5.99 3.04
N ASP A 623 -5.77 -6.65 2.45
CA ASP A 623 -6.65 -7.57 3.15
C ASP A 623 -5.88 -8.84 3.58
N VAL A 624 -5.08 -9.45 2.69
CA VAL A 624 -4.21 -10.60 3.01
C VAL A 624 -3.27 -10.30 4.18
N LEU A 625 -2.61 -9.14 4.19
CA LEU A 625 -1.71 -8.76 5.30
C LEU A 625 -2.46 -8.63 6.63
N GLY A 626 -3.68 -8.10 6.61
CA GLY A 626 -4.54 -8.03 7.79
C GLY A 626 -5.03 -9.39 8.26
N ILE A 627 -5.39 -10.27 7.33
CA ILE A 627 -5.76 -11.67 7.60
C ILE A 627 -4.60 -12.38 8.26
N PHE A 628 -3.38 -12.25 7.73
CA PHE A 628 -2.20 -12.90 8.31
C PHE A 628 -1.97 -12.46 9.77
N GLY A 629 -2.04 -11.17 10.04
CA GLY A 629 -1.89 -10.64 11.41
C GLY A 629 -2.98 -11.12 12.37
N SER A 630 -4.25 -11.08 11.96
CA SER A 630 -5.40 -11.46 12.80
C SER A 630 -5.51 -12.98 12.99
N GLN A 631 -5.18 -13.76 11.96
CA GLN A 631 -5.23 -15.23 12.01
C GLN A 631 -3.99 -15.83 12.67
N GLY A 632 -2.91 -15.08 12.86
CA GLY A 632 -1.70 -15.56 13.54
C GLY A 632 -0.76 -16.33 12.63
N VAL A 633 -0.76 -16.00 11.35
CA VAL A 633 0.22 -16.53 10.41
C VAL A 633 1.61 -16.09 10.87
N PHE A 634 2.56 -17.02 10.89
CA PHE A 634 3.91 -16.75 11.34
C PHE A 634 4.75 -16.06 10.26
N ALA A 635 4.62 -16.45 9.00
CA ALA A 635 5.37 -15.82 7.92
C ALA A 635 4.57 -15.85 6.62
N GLY A 636 4.78 -14.83 5.80
CA GLY A 636 4.15 -14.71 4.49
C GLY A 636 5.08 -14.03 3.51
N THR A 637 5.31 -14.63 2.35
CA THR A 637 6.14 -14.05 1.29
C THR A 637 5.37 -14.01 -0.02
N TRP A 638 4.99 -12.80 -0.44
CA TRP A 638 4.31 -12.60 -1.73
C TRP A 638 5.25 -12.99 -2.88
N TRP A 639 4.72 -13.60 -3.93
CA TRP A 639 5.49 -13.93 -5.13
C TRP A 639 5.30 -12.86 -6.20
N PRO A 640 6.36 -12.12 -6.59
CA PRO A 640 6.24 -11.11 -7.64
C PRO A 640 5.93 -11.74 -9.01
N PRO A 641 4.77 -11.44 -9.63
CA PRO A 641 4.48 -11.94 -10.96
C PRO A 641 5.33 -11.20 -12.01
N TYR A 642 5.41 -11.77 -13.21
CA TYR A 642 6.07 -11.11 -14.33
C TYR A 642 5.38 -9.78 -14.68
N GLY A 643 6.19 -8.72 -14.83
CA GLY A 643 5.72 -7.39 -15.20
C GLY A 643 5.84 -6.37 -14.07
N THR A 644 4.91 -5.43 -14.01
CA THR A 644 4.85 -4.38 -12.99
C THR A 644 3.74 -4.66 -11.99
N TYR A 645 3.91 -4.17 -10.76
CA TYR A 645 2.99 -4.44 -9.64
C TYR A 645 2.88 -3.27 -8.65
N PRO A 646 2.65 -2.03 -9.14
CA PRO A 646 2.72 -0.84 -8.30
C PRO A 646 1.67 -0.85 -7.18
N TYR A 647 0.47 -1.38 -7.41
CA TYR A 647 -0.60 -1.39 -6.40
C TYR A 647 -0.38 -2.44 -5.31
N THR A 648 0.04 -3.65 -5.68
CA THR A 648 0.37 -4.72 -4.71
C THR A 648 1.50 -4.28 -3.78
N VAL A 649 2.57 -3.71 -4.33
CA VAL A 649 3.66 -3.14 -3.54
C VAL A 649 3.21 -1.94 -2.70
N GLY A 650 2.30 -1.11 -3.22
CA GLY A 650 1.70 0.00 -2.46
C GLY A 650 0.91 -0.46 -1.23
N ALA A 651 0.27 -1.63 -1.27
CA ALA A 651 -0.48 -2.17 -0.13
C ALA A 651 0.40 -2.49 1.09
N PHE A 652 1.64 -2.97 0.86
CA PHE A 652 2.60 -3.15 1.96
C PHE A 652 2.86 -1.84 2.70
N ARG A 653 2.93 -0.70 1.99
CA ARG A 653 3.09 0.62 2.61
C ARG A 653 1.89 1.03 3.46
N ALA A 654 0.68 0.53 3.17
CA ALA A 654 -0.49 0.76 4.04
C ALA A 654 -0.31 0.17 5.45
N TYR A 655 0.54 -0.85 5.60
CA TYR A 655 0.92 -1.43 6.89
C TYR A 655 2.31 -1.00 7.35
N ARG A 656 3.24 -0.70 6.43
CA ARG A 656 4.67 -0.57 6.70
C ARG A 656 5.26 0.70 6.07
N GLY A 657 4.86 1.87 6.56
CA GLY A 657 5.29 3.19 6.05
C GLY A 657 4.16 4.03 5.45
N PHE A 658 2.98 4.03 6.09
CA PHE A 658 1.78 4.69 5.54
C PHE A 658 1.87 6.22 5.58
N ASP A 659 2.77 6.78 6.39
CA ASP A 659 3.09 8.20 6.48
C ASP A 659 4.15 8.64 5.45
N GLY A 660 4.62 7.72 4.59
CA GLY A 660 5.78 7.93 3.72
C GLY A 660 7.12 7.84 4.44
N GLY A 661 7.11 7.47 5.73
CA GLY A 661 8.28 7.33 6.58
C GLY A 661 8.33 5.94 7.23
N SER A 662 8.30 5.91 8.56
CA SER A 662 8.47 4.67 9.36
C SER A 662 7.23 4.28 10.17
N ALA A 663 6.10 4.96 9.97
CA ALA A 663 4.88 4.62 10.69
C ALA A 663 4.34 3.28 10.20
N ASN A 664 4.19 2.33 11.13
CA ASN A 664 3.79 0.97 10.86
C ASN A 664 2.53 0.61 11.64
N PHE A 665 1.81 -0.38 11.13
CA PHE A 665 0.80 -1.12 11.89
C PHE A 665 1.43 -1.68 13.18
N GLY A 666 0.65 -1.75 14.24
CA GLY A 666 1.10 -2.24 15.54
C GLY A 666 1.48 -3.72 15.51
N ASP A 667 2.08 -4.20 16.60
CA ASP A 667 2.53 -5.58 16.78
C ASP A 667 1.53 -6.45 17.57
N VAL A 668 0.43 -5.86 18.05
CA VAL A 668 -0.65 -6.57 18.73
C VAL A 668 -1.96 -6.36 17.98
N SER A 669 -2.44 -7.39 17.28
CA SER A 669 -3.75 -7.39 16.63
C SER A 669 -4.87 -7.41 17.67
N LEU A 670 -5.92 -6.63 17.44
CA LEU A 670 -7.19 -6.71 18.15
C LEU A 670 -8.21 -7.43 17.26
N GLN A 671 -9.02 -8.32 17.85
CA GLN A 671 -10.13 -8.93 17.10
C GLN A 671 -11.10 -7.85 16.64
N ALA A 672 -11.42 -7.85 15.34
CA ALA A 672 -12.39 -6.95 14.73
C ALA A 672 -13.39 -7.76 13.89
N SER A 673 -14.66 -7.38 13.92
CA SER A 673 -15.73 -7.97 13.10
C SER A 673 -16.50 -6.90 12.35
N SER A 674 -16.88 -7.16 11.10
CA SER A 674 -17.70 -6.27 10.29
C SER A 674 -19.18 -6.68 10.33
N SER A 675 -20.09 -5.71 10.34
CA SER A 675 -21.52 -5.94 10.12
C SER A 675 -21.85 -6.33 8.68
N ASP A 676 -20.95 -6.02 7.73
CA ASP A 676 -21.03 -6.41 6.32
C ASP A 676 -19.61 -6.69 5.81
N ILE A 677 -19.19 -7.95 5.95
CA ILE A 677 -17.84 -8.38 5.59
C ILE A 677 -17.63 -8.48 4.08
N GLU A 678 -18.70 -8.51 3.27
CA GLU A 678 -18.57 -8.53 1.82
C GLU A 678 -18.10 -7.16 1.32
N ASP A 679 -18.70 -6.08 1.84
CA ASP A 679 -18.39 -4.71 1.45
C ASP A 679 -17.16 -4.15 2.16
N VAL A 680 -17.03 -4.34 3.49
CA VAL A 680 -15.94 -3.74 4.27
C VAL A 680 -15.35 -4.72 5.28
N SER A 681 -14.02 -4.83 5.30
CA SER A 681 -13.24 -5.44 6.38
C SER A 681 -12.36 -4.39 7.06
N ALA A 682 -11.94 -4.65 8.30
CA ALA A 682 -11.00 -3.80 9.00
C ALA A 682 -10.12 -4.60 9.95
N TYR A 683 -8.87 -4.19 10.05
CA TYR A 683 -7.87 -4.75 10.95
C TYR A 683 -7.42 -3.67 11.91
N ALA A 684 -7.46 -3.96 13.21
CA ALA A 684 -7.04 -3.05 14.27
C ALA A 684 -5.80 -3.60 14.98
N SER A 685 -4.88 -2.71 15.35
CA SER A 685 -3.72 -3.05 16.16
C SER A 685 -3.40 -1.99 17.19
N THR A 686 -2.74 -2.44 18.26
CA THR A 686 -2.04 -1.61 19.23
C THR A 686 -0.55 -1.90 19.17
N ASP A 687 0.24 -1.05 19.82
CA ASP A 687 1.69 -1.12 19.81
C ASP A 687 2.20 -1.41 21.23
N SER A 688 2.92 -2.53 21.39
CA SER A 688 3.45 -2.95 22.69
C SER A 688 4.44 -1.96 23.30
N GLN A 689 5.03 -1.08 22.47
CA GLN A 689 6.02 -0.09 22.87
C GLN A 689 5.45 1.35 22.90
N LYS A 690 4.23 1.57 22.39
CA LYS A 690 3.59 2.90 22.32
C LYS A 690 2.17 2.84 22.87
N SER A 691 2.05 2.94 24.19
CA SER A 691 0.76 2.98 24.89
C SER A 691 -0.16 4.07 24.34
N GLY A 692 -1.43 3.73 24.13
CA GLY A 692 -2.45 4.64 23.61
C GLY A 692 -2.52 4.73 22.09
N ARG A 693 -1.49 4.27 21.37
CA ARG A 693 -1.48 4.25 19.90
C ARG A 693 -2.33 3.09 19.37
N THR A 694 -3.27 3.40 18.49
CA THR A 694 -4.08 2.41 17.76
C THR A 694 -3.97 2.67 16.27
N VAL A 695 -3.81 1.61 15.46
CA VAL A 695 -3.82 1.72 14.01
C VAL A 695 -4.93 0.84 13.43
N PHE A 696 -5.74 1.40 12.54
CA PHE A 696 -6.73 0.69 11.76
C PHE A 696 -6.30 0.64 10.29
N VAL A 697 -6.48 -0.49 9.63
CA VAL A 697 -6.49 -0.59 8.17
C VAL A 697 -7.89 -1.05 7.77
N VAL A 698 -8.63 -0.16 7.11
CA VAL A 698 -10.01 -0.38 6.65
C VAL A 698 -10.01 -0.61 5.15
N ILE A 699 -10.63 -1.69 4.71
CA ILE A 699 -10.69 -2.15 3.34
C ILE A 699 -12.13 -1.99 2.85
N ASN A 700 -12.36 -1.13 1.86
CA ASN A 700 -13.66 -1.03 1.20
C ASN A 700 -13.60 -1.72 -0.17
N ARG A 701 -14.28 -2.85 -0.29
CA ARG A 701 -14.40 -3.66 -1.52
C ARG A 701 -15.61 -3.25 -2.37
N SER A 702 -16.52 -2.47 -1.80
CA SER A 702 -17.70 -1.99 -2.51
C SER A 702 -17.33 -0.92 -3.53
N THR A 703 -18.18 -0.78 -4.56
CA THR A 703 -18.07 0.27 -5.58
C THR A 703 -18.66 1.61 -5.14
N ALA A 704 -19.09 1.71 -3.87
CA ALA A 704 -19.62 2.92 -3.27
C ALA A 704 -18.74 3.39 -2.10
N THR A 705 -18.75 4.68 -1.83
CA THR A 705 -18.23 5.20 -0.56
C THR A 705 -19.11 4.69 0.58
N LYS A 706 -18.50 4.29 1.69
CA LYS A 706 -19.19 3.83 2.90
C LYS A 706 -18.84 4.71 4.09
N LYS A 707 -19.81 5.02 4.93
CA LYS A 707 -19.61 5.55 6.29
C LYS A 707 -19.39 4.36 7.22
N VAL A 708 -18.18 4.24 7.75
CA VAL A 708 -17.77 3.13 8.60
C VAL A 708 -17.63 3.62 10.03
N ALA A 709 -18.39 3.05 10.96
CA ALA A 709 -18.17 3.23 12.39
C ALA A 709 -17.13 2.22 12.88
N LEU A 710 -16.02 2.70 13.42
CA LEU A 710 -15.05 1.90 14.17
C LEU A 710 -15.41 1.99 15.66
N SER A 711 -15.77 0.86 16.25
CA SER A 711 -16.33 0.82 17.62
C SER A 711 -15.60 -0.17 18.54
N GLY A 712 -15.75 0.00 19.85
CA GLY A 712 -15.35 -0.96 20.89
C GLY A 712 -13.94 -0.74 21.47
N GLN A 713 -13.00 -0.23 20.67
CA GLN A 713 -11.70 0.23 21.15
C GLN A 713 -11.82 1.64 21.73
N SER A 714 -11.23 1.89 22.91
CA SER A 714 -11.17 3.24 23.46
C SER A 714 -10.11 4.06 22.71
N LEU A 715 -10.52 5.20 22.20
CA LEU A 715 -9.72 6.11 21.39
C LEU A 715 -9.69 7.50 22.04
N SER A 716 -8.55 8.16 21.92
CA SER A 716 -8.35 9.52 22.40
C SER A 716 -7.24 10.17 21.59
N GLY A 717 -7.33 11.47 21.34
CA GLY A 717 -6.29 12.24 20.66
C GLY A 717 -6.65 12.53 19.22
N THR A 718 -5.70 12.33 18.31
CA THR A 718 -5.86 12.65 16.89
C THR A 718 -5.79 11.39 16.03
N ALA A 719 -6.81 11.20 15.20
CA ALA A 719 -6.82 10.24 14.11
C ALA A 719 -6.26 10.88 12.82
N SER A 720 -5.11 10.43 12.36
CA SER A 720 -4.53 10.78 11.05
C SER A 720 -4.92 9.74 10.01
N ILE A 721 -5.53 10.19 8.91
CA ILE A 721 -6.12 9.32 7.89
C ILE A 721 -5.26 9.34 6.61
N TYR A 722 -4.92 8.16 6.11
CA TYR A 722 -4.15 7.94 4.89
C TYR A 722 -4.90 7.00 3.96
N ARG A 723 -4.83 7.19 2.64
CA ARG A 723 -5.61 6.40 1.67
C ARG A 723 -4.83 5.98 0.43
N ILE A 724 -5.11 4.77 -0.04
CA ILE A 724 -4.84 4.33 -1.41
C ILE A 724 -6.19 4.18 -2.11
N THR A 725 -6.33 4.87 -3.23
CA THR A 725 -7.49 4.85 -4.14
C THR A 725 -7.00 4.68 -5.57
N ALA A 726 -7.90 4.33 -6.49
CA ALA A 726 -7.57 4.31 -7.92
C ALA A 726 -7.01 5.66 -8.42
N SER A 727 -7.60 6.78 -7.97
CA SER A 727 -7.17 8.11 -8.38
C SER A 727 -5.80 8.49 -7.84
N SER A 728 -5.55 8.27 -6.54
CA SER A 728 -4.25 8.58 -5.91
C SER A 728 -3.12 7.73 -6.49
N GLY A 729 -3.34 6.43 -6.66
CA GLY A 729 -2.36 5.53 -7.28
C GLY A 729 -2.07 5.91 -8.73
N ALA A 730 -3.09 6.17 -9.54
CA ALA A 730 -2.91 6.60 -10.93
C ALA A 730 -2.15 7.94 -11.02
N SER A 731 -2.43 8.90 -10.13
CA SER A 731 -1.69 10.17 -10.06
C SER A 731 -0.21 9.97 -9.70
N GLN A 732 0.09 9.08 -8.76
CA GLN A 732 1.48 8.76 -8.38
C GLN A 732 2.24 8.08 -9.53
N ILE A 733 1.63 7.07 -10.16
CA ILE A 733 2.22 6.36 -11.32
C ILE A 733 2.50 7.34 -12.45
N LYS A 734 1.55 8.23 -12.79
CA LYS A 734 1.73 9.26 -13.82
C LYS A 734 2.87 10.23 -13.50
N ALA A 735 3.12 10.47 -12.21
CA ALA A 735 4.22 11.31 -11.73
C ALA A 735 5.56 10.55 -11.60
N GLY A 736 5.62 9.27 -11.99
CA GLY A 736 6.81 8.43 -11.81
C GLY A 736 7.13 8.15 -10.35
N LYS A 737 6.12 8.13 -9.47
CA LYS A 737 6.25 7.86 -8.04
C LYS A 737 5.66 6.51 -7.67
N PRO A 738 6.23 5.80 -6.67
CA PRO A 738 5.63 4.58 -6.14
C PRO A 738 4.23 4.84 -5.59
N VAL A 739 3.30 3.89 -5.81
CA VAL A 739 1.99 3.94 -5.16
C VAL A 739 2.18 3.81 -3.65
N SER A 740 1.61 4.75 -2.91
CA SER A 740 1.73 4.84 -1.44
C SER A 740 0.49 5.51 -0.86
N PRO A 741 0.11 5.22 0.40
CA PRO A 741 -0.97 5.95 1.05
C PRO A 741 -0.75 7.46 1.03
N VAL A 742 -1.81 8.22 0.74
CA VAL A 742 -1.81 9.68 0.72
C VAL A 742 -2.53 10.20 1.95
N PHE A 743 -1.91 11.10 2.70
CA PHE A 743 -2.55 11.78 3.82
C PHE A 743 -3.79 12.55 3.36
N VAL A 744 -4.88 12.42 4.10
CA VAL A 744 -6.18 13.03 3.79
C VAL A 744 -6.52 14.13 4.78
N SER A 745 -6.60 13.78 6.07
CA SER A 745 -7.03 14.70 7.12
C SER A 745 -6.64 14.19 8.49
N ASN A 746 -6.71 15.10 9.47
CA ASN A 746 -6.74 14.77 10.89
C ASN A 746 -8.17 14.94 11.42
N MET A 747 -8.53 14.13 12.41
CA MET A 747 -9.81 14.18 13.12
C MET A 747 -9.54 14.02 14.62
N SER A 748 -10.13 14.87 15.46
CA SER A 748 -10.11 14.65 16.90
C SER A 748 -11.00 13.47 17.25
N VAL A 749 -10.51 12.56 18.08
CA VAL A 749 -11.26 11.38 18.53
C VAL A 749 -11.23 11.28 20.04
N SER A 750 -12.35 10.84 20.61
CA SER A 750 -12.54 10.62 22.03
C SER A 750 -13.69 9.64 22.21
N GLY A 751 -13.55 8.65 23.08
CA GLY A 751 -14.60 7.68 23.36
C GLY A 751 -14.35 6.33 22.71
N LYS A 752 -15.41 5.61 22.35
CA LYS A 752 -15.32 4.24 21.82
C LYS A 752 -15.86 4.10 20.40
N VAL A 753 -16.30 5.18 19.79
CA VAL A 753 -16.81 5.22 18.43
C VAL A 753 -16.06 6.31 17.66
N MET A 754 -15.72 5.99 16.41
CA MET A 754 -15.25 6.96 15.42
C MET A 754 -15.88 6.60 14.08
N VAL A 755 -16.54 7.56 13.43
CA VAL A 755 -17.10 7.36 12.09
C VAL A 755 -16.19 7.98 11.03
N VAL A 756 -15.86 7.21 10.01
CA VAL A 756 -15.00 7.64 8.90
C VAL A 756 -15.64 7.29 7.56
N GLU A 757 -15.61 8.23 6.62
CA GLU A 757 -15.96 7.94 5.23
C GLU A 757 -14.79 7.23 4.54
N VAL A 758 -15.08 6.07 3.95
CA VAL A 758 -14.10 5.22 3.25
C VAL A 758 -14.51 5.17 1.77
N PRO A 759 -13.70 5.73 0.85
CA PRO A 759 -14.05 5.76 -0.57
C PRO A 759 -14.30 4.37 -1.16
N ALA A 760 -15.09 4.30 -2.23
CA ALA A 760 -15.24 3.09 -3.04
C ALA A 760 -13.87 2.51 -3.44
N LEU A 761 -13.74 1.18 -3.41
CA LEU A 761 -12.53 0.44 -3.81
C LEU A 761 -11.26 1.10 -3.28
N SER A 762 -11.08 1.07 -1.96
CA SER A 762 -9.96 1.75 -1.31
C SER A 762 -9.41 1.02 -0.10
N VAL A 763 -8.16 1.36 0.23
CA VAL A 763 -7.49 1.01 1.49
C VAL A 763 -7.31 2.30 2.27
N THR A 764 -7.84 2.35 3.49
CA THR A 764 -7.71 3.51 4.40
C THR A 764 -6.98 3.10 5.67
N THR A 765 -5.81 3.68 5.90
CA THR A 765 -5.05 3.50 7.14
C THR A 765 -5.31 4.68 8.07
N ILE A 766 -5.62 4.42 9.33
CA ILE A 766 -5.93 5.42 10.34
C ILE A 766 -5.02 5.19 11.54
N GLU A 767 -4.18 6.17 11.86
CA GLU A 767 -3.37 6.17 13.08
C GLU A 767 -4.03 7.08 14.12
N VAL A 768 -4.35 6.53 15.29
CA VAL A 768 -4.83 7.28 16.46
C VAL A 768 -3.72 7.36 17.49
N LYS A 769 -3.38 8.58 17.94
CA LYS A 769 -2.36 8.83 18.97
C LYS A 769 -2.61 10.10 19.78
#